data_AF-A0A8S4G8Q0-F1
#
_entry.id   AF-A0A8S4G8Q0-F1
#
_cell.length_a   1.000
_cell.length_b   1.000
_cell.length_c   1.000
_cell.angle_alpha   90.00
_cell.angle_beta   90.00
_cell.angle_gamma   90.00
#
_symmetry.space_group_name_H-M   'P 1'
#
loop_
_entity.id
_entity.type
_entity.pdbx_description
1 polymer ?
#
loop_
_entity_poly.entity_id
_entity_poly.type
_entity_poly.pdbx_seq_one_letter_code
_entity_poly.pdbx_strand_id
1 'polypeptide(L)'
;MKYEKWPPTGLLRLQQLYASMQPGNATFRISHVKRVGNASDAVQYLCSLERLDRWSNKYVVLDSNTRLAKDVIISHVRDVQLGRRNYHYFLSGLVMDDHWEREINEFGAINVTGFRVLDFSRKFVRDFIDVWKREYHSQTISAQAALMYDGVQVLIDTFGRLQRKKPDIFRGSSRRATLGNYSKVIDCNPVKGKVSPFEHGDKIYRLIKKTEIEGLSGMIRFTDDGHRNNFSLQVVEMTVDGHMEQVATWHDYKGLIPVVPKLHSQYLNGVYDRNRTFIISTILEAPYLQLRVPGSTEVKSNSGYKGFCKDLADMISQKLEIKYELRLVKIGKYGKEDPTMVGGWDGIIGEIVRKEADMAIAPLTITLEREMVVDFSKPFLSLDLNSNRSKKKMSTVFSFLKPLSKELWICILFSHFAVSMVLFLVSKFSPLEWRLLSFTDIQQSNHNHEVQTTQSTVVNEFSFWNSMWFSLGSFLQQGSDLVPRSVSGRIVSTVWWFFTLIVISFYTANLASHLTINRINDPFFNMGILTACSLDLSAGVTGIPLDDPLDEPTWFSKVFDSTSTTEHCEMAVSLSKDGFKEFAVAFPKKSPLREGVNLALQALKDDGDLQKLIQKWFSRSDCQSGDQGSHGTELTLDEVAGIFYVLIAGLALALGVALLEFCQHGRSAALRANVPLRTALRAKPHLNSGAERKSPPEETPTSEGERLGWNGGAAYAEFYMPANQNGHEETALHGGFAQV
;
A
#
# COMPACT_ATOMS: atom_id res chain seq x y z
N MET A 1 -68.93 -7.03 31.85
CA MET A 1 -67.53 -6.73 31.47
C MET A 1 -67.29 -7.27 30.07
N LYS A 2 -67.22 -6.38 29.07
CA LYS A 2 -66.77 -6.74 27.73
C LYS A 2 -65.25 -6.89 27.82
N TYR A 3 -64.74 -8.10 27.60
CA TYR A 3 -63.32 -8.30 27.33
C TYR A 3 -63.00 -7.59 26.02
N GLU A 4 -62.47 -6.37 26.10
CA GLU A 4 -61.75 -5.76 24.99
C GLU A 4 -60.57 -6.69 24.67
N LYS A 5 -60.75 -7.50 23.62
CA LYS A 5 -59.64 -8.18 22.96
C LYS A 5 -58.74 -7.08 22.43
N TRP A 6 -57.69 -6.76 23.19
CA TRP A 6 -56.55 -6.02 22.68
C TRP A 6 -56.17 -6.58 21.31
N PRO A 7 -55.89 -5.73 20.30
CA PRO A 7 -55.41 -6.23 19.03
C PRO A 7 -54.18 -7.12 19.29
N PRO A 8 -54.07 -8.29 18.63
CA PRO A 8 -52.91 -9.15 18.81
C PRO A 8 -51.66 -8.33 18.52
N THR A 9 -50.69 -8.36 19.44
CA THR A 9 -49.48 -7.51 19.45
C THR A 9 -48.73 -7.46 18.11
N GLY A 10 -48.75 -8.55 17.34
CA GLY A 10 -48.16 -8.59 15.99
C GLY A 10 -48.84 -7.67 14.97
N LEU A 11 -50.17 -7.47 15.07
CA LEU A 11 -50.91 -6.54 14.19
C LEU A 11 -50.53 -5.09 14.49
N LEU A 12 -50.34 -4.76 15.77
CA LEU A 12 -49.90 -3.43 16.21
C LEU A 12 -48.49 -3.11 15.69
N ARG A 13 -47.56 -4.08 15.77
CA ARG A 13 -46.20 -3.93 15.23
C ARG A 13 -46.20 -3.76 13.72
N LEU A 14 -47.04 -4.53 13.01
CA LEU A 14 -47.22 -4.37 11.58
C LEU A 14 -47.76 -2.98 11.23
N GLN A 15 -48.75 -2.48 11.97
CA GLN A 15 -49.27 -1.13 11.80
C GLN A 15 -48.20 -0.06 12.05
N GLN A 16 -47.36 -0.22 13.09
CA GLN A 16 -46.23 0.66 13.36
C GLN A 16 -45.21 0.64 12.21
N LEU A 17 -44.93 -0.54 11.64
CA LEU A 17 -44.04 -0.70 10.49
C LEU A 17 -44.61 -0.02 9.24
N TYR A 18 -45.92 -0.14 8.98
CA TYR A 18 -46.58 0.60 7.90
C TYR A 18 -46.61 2.11 8.14
N ALA A 19 -46.78 2.55 9.40
CA ALA A 19 -46.80 3.96 9.75
C ALA A 19 -45.40 4.62 9.65
N SER A 20 -44.34 3.86 9.90
CA SER A 20 -42.96 4.34 9.72
C SER A 20 -42.50 4.33 8.26
N MET A 21 -43.18 3.57 7.39
CA MET A 21 -42.95 3.61 5.94
C MET A 21 -43.60 4.87 5.34
N GLN A 22 -42.76 5.81 4.89
CA GLN A 22 -43.24 6.95 4.09
C GLN A 22 -43.65 6.47 2.69
N PRO A 23 -44.89 6.69 2.23
CA PRO A 23 -45.36 6.20 0.95
C PRO A 23 -44.70 6.95 -0.21
N GLY A 24 -43.81 6.26 -0.93
CA GLY A 24 -43.12 6.77 -2.13
C GLY A 24 -41.59 6.69 -2.09
N ASN A 25 -40.98 6.59 -0.89
CA ASN A 25 -39.51 6.54 -0.70
C ASN A 25 -39.02 5.18 -0.16
N ALA A 26 -39.88 4.16 -0.17
CA ALA A 26 -39.59 2.85 0.41
C ALA A 26 -38.91 1.92 -0.60
N THR A 27 -37.80 1.30 -0.20
CA THR A 27 -37.01 0.34 -1.01
C THR A 27 -37.57 -1.08 -1.00
N PHE A 28 -38.61 -1.38 -0.20
CA PHE A 28 -39.19 -2.73 -0.10
C PHE A 28 -40.72 -2.72 -0.09
N ARG A 29 -41.32 -3.76 -0.69
CA ARG A 29 -42.77 -3.94 -0.86
C ARG A 29 -43.22 -5.23 -0.17
N ILE A 30 -44.21 -5.12 0.73
CA ILE A 30 -44.84 -6.28 1.36
C ILE A 30 -45.89 -6.85 0.40
N SER A 31 -45.71 -8.09 -0.06
CA SER A 31 -46.62 -8.77 -1.01
C SER A 31 -47.71 -9.59 -0.30
N HIS A 32 -47.33 -10.28 0.77
CA HIS A 32 -48.16 -11.26 1.44
C HIS A 32 -48.04 -11.12 2.97
N VAL A 33 -49.17 -11.22 3.68
CA VAL A 33 -49.23 -11.20 5.14
C VAL A 33 -50.20 -12.27 5.61
N LYS A 34 -49.75 -13.17 6.47
CA LYS A 34 -50.59 -14.20 7.10
C LYS A 34 -50.30 -14.30 8.58
N ARG A 35 -51.36 -14.34 9.39
CA ARG A 35 -51.25 -14.71 10.80
C ARG A 35 -51.18 -16.23 10.91
N VAL A 36 -50.15 -16.74 11.56
CA VAL A 36 -49.91 -18.17 11.75
C VAL A 36 -50.18 -18.56 13.21
N GLY A 37 -50.91 -19.65 13.43
CA GLY A 37 -51.10 -20.25 14.75
C GLY A 37 -50.11 -21.37 15.06
N ASN A 38 -49.85 -22.25 14.08
CA ASN A 38 -49.06 -23.48 14.21
C ASN A 38 -48.03 -23.59 13.08
N ALA A 39 -46.97 -24.39 13.29
CA ALA A 39 -45.91 -24.56 12.29
C ALA A 39 -46.43 -25.12 10.95
N SER A 40 -47.34 -26.11 11.00
CA SER A 40 -47.94 -26.71 9.80
C SER A 40 -48.75 -25.70 8.96
N ASP A 41 -49.41 -24.73 9.62
CA ASP A 41 -50.19 -23.69 8.94
C ASP A 41 -49.30 -22.66 8.21
N ALA A 42 -48.10 -22.41 8.73
CA ALA A 42 -47.07 -21.66 8.01
C ALA A 42 -46.57 -22.44 6.80
N VAL A 43 -46.15 -23.70 6.99
CA VAL A 43 -45.62 -24.52 5.90
C VAL A 43 -46.64 -24.68 4.77
N GLN A 44 -47.90 -24.98 5.09
CA GLN A 44 -48.97 -25.08 4.09
C GLN A 44 -49.17 -23.78 3.31
N TYR A 45 -49.02 -22.62 3.97
CA TYR A 45 -49.08 -21.33 3.30
C TYR A 45 -47.89 -21.12 2.34
N LEU A 46 -46.69 -21.45 2.78
CA LEU A 46 -45.51 -21.36 1.93
C LEU A 46 -45.62 -22.31 0.73
N CYS A 47 -46.14 -23.52 0.91
CA CYS A 47 -46.42 -24.45 -0.19
C CYS A 47 -47.44 -23.85 -1.18
N SER A 48 -48.44 -23.10 -0.71
CA SER A 48 -49.36 -22.40 -1.60
C SER A 48 -48.70 -21.29 -2.42
N LEU A 49 -47.68 -20.62 -1.87
CA LEU A 49 -46.89 -19.62 -2.60
C LEU A 49 -45.95 -20.27 -3.62
N GLU A 50 -45.38 -21.44 -3.32
CA GLU A 50 -44.56 -22.17 -4.29
C GLU A 50 -45.32 -22.70 -5.49
N ARG A 51 -46.59 -23.07 -5.31
CA ARG A 51 -47.45 -23.47 -6.43
C ARG A 51 -47.68 -22.33 -7.42
N LEU A 52 -47.64 -21.08 -6.95
CA LEU A 52 -47.77 -19.91 -7.81
C LEU A 52 -46.44 -19.57 -8.49
N ASP A 53 -45.34 -19.62 -7.74
CA ASP A 53 -44.01 -19.29 -8.25
C ASP A 53 -42.92 -20.04 -7.49
N ARG A 54 -42.33 -21.06 -8.12
CA ARG A 54 -41.34 -21.94 -7.49
C ARG A 54 -39.92 -21.36 -7.48
N TRP A 55 -39.55 -20.61 -8.52
CA TRP A 55 -38.15 -20.24 -8.78
C TRP A 55 -37.76 -18.88 -8.21
N SER A 56 -38.73 -18.02 -7.85
CA SER A 56 -38.41 -16.74 -7.23
C SER A 56 -37.85 -16.86 -5.82
N ASN A 57 -36.95 -15.92 -5.50
CA ASN A 57 -36.45 -15.71 -4.15
C ASN A 57 -37.56 -15.14 -3.26
N LYS A 58 -37.74 -15.75 -2.09
CA LYS A 58 -38.78 -15.41 -1.11
C LYS A 58 -38.12 -14.99 0.19
N TYR A 59 -38.33 -13.73 0.56
CA TYR A 59 -37.85 -13.16 1.82
C TYR A 59 -39.00 -13.19 2.83
N VAL A 60 -38.85 -13.98 3.89
CA VAL A 60 -39.89 -14.23 4.88
C VAL A 60 -39.49 -13.60 6.21
N VAL A 61 -40.24 -12.59 6.63
CA VAL A 61 -40.13 -12.03 7.99
C VAL A 61 -41.05 -12.81 8.92
N LEU A 62 -40.48 -13.48 9.92
CA LEU A 62 -41.22 -14.29 10.88
C LEU A 62 -41.21 -13.65 12.28
N ASP A 63 -42.33 -13.05 12.66
CA ASP A 63 -42.58 -12.56 14.02
C ASP A 63 -43.39 -13.59 14.81
N SER A 64 -42.70 -14.41 15.59
CA SER A 64 -43.32 -15.46 16.40
C SER A 64 -42.56 -15.73 17.68
N ASN A 65 -43.11 -16.59 18.54
CA ASN A 65 -42.40 -17.07 19.72
C ASN A 65 -41.25 -18.00 19.31
N THR A 66 -40.19 -18.06 20.11
CA THR A 66 -38.97 -18.83 19.85
C THR A 66 -39.24 -20.29 19.49
N ARG A 67 -40.17 -20.96 20.18
CA ARG A 67 -40.56 -22.36 19.88
C ARG A 67 -41.20 -22.50 18.51
N LEU A 68 -42.19 -21.65 18.22
CA LEU A 68 -42.90 -21.67 16.93
C LEU A 68 -41.97 -21.32 15.77
N ALA A 69 -41.04 -20.38 15.94
CA ALA A 69 -40.06 -20.03 14.93
C ALA A 69 -39.17 -21.23 14.55
N LYS A 70 -38.66 -21.95 15.56
CA LYS A 70 -37.87 -23.17 15.37
C LYS A 70 -38.68 -24.25 14.67
N ASP A 71 -39.90 -24.53 15.15
CA ASP A 71 -40.76 -25.56 14.56
C ASP A 71 -41.11 -25.26 13.10
N VAL A 72 -41.34 -23.99 12.73
CA VAL A 72 -41.59 -23.57 11.34
C VAL A 72 -40.39 -23.83 10.45
N ILE A 73 -39.18 -23.47 10.90
CA ILE A 73 -37.96 -23.68 10.12
C ILE A 73 -37.67 -25.17 9.97
N ILE A 74 -37.76 -25.96 11.05
CA ILE A 74 -37.58 -27.42 11.02
C ILE A 74 -38.59 -28.05 10.05
N SER A 75 -39.87 -27.69 10.18
CA SER A 75 -40.92 -28.24 9.33
C SER A 75 -40.72 -27.84 7.87
N HIS A 76 -40.24 -26.62 7.59
CA HIS A 76 -39.89 -26.21 6.23
C HIS A 76 -38.81 -27.12 5.65
N VAL A 77 -37.68 -27.28 6.34
CA VAL A 77 -36.55 -28.03 5.75
C VAL A 77 -36.88 -29.50 5.52
N ARG A 78 -37.69 -30.08 6.43
CA ARG A 78 -38.20 -31.45 6.31
C ARG A 78 -39.20 -31.64 5.18
N ASP A 79 -39.92 -30.59 4.79
CA ASP A 79 -40.86 -30.66 3.67
C ASP A 79 -40.11 -30.65 2.33
N VAL A 80 -40.32 -31.71 1.53
CA VAL A 80 -39.70 -31.87 0.21
C VAL A 80 -40.31 -30.91 -0.81
N GLN A 81 -41.52 -30.41 -0.57
CA GLN A 81 -42.21 -29.51 -1.50
C GLN A 81 -41.62 -28.11 -1.52
N LEU A 82 -40.93 -27.69 -0.45
CA LEU A 82 -40.39 -26.35 -0.32
C LEU A 82 -38.93 -26.24 -0.78
N GLY A 83 -38.61 -25.18 -1.51
CA GLY A 83 -37.28 -24.87 -1.99
C GLY A 83 -36.38 -24.34 -0.87
N ARG A 84 -35.26 -25.01 -0.58
CA ARG A 84 -34.35 -24.59 0.50
C ARG A 84 -33.48 -23.37 0.16
N ARG A 85 -33.01 -23.28 -1.10
CA ARG A 85 -32.08 -22.24 -1.56
C ARG A 85 -32.72 -20.89 -1.91
N ASN A 86 -34.02 -20.90 -2.18
CA ASN A 86 -34.73 -19.71 -2.66
C ASN A 86 -35.39 -18.93 -1.51
N TYR A 87 -35.21 -19.37 -0.25
CA TYR A 87 -35.80 -18.74 0.91
C TYR A 87 -34.74 -18.10 1.79
N HIS A 88 -35.12 -16.95 2.32
CA HIS A 88 -34.37 -16.27 3.35
C HIS A 88 -35.32 -15.89 4.47
N TYR A 89 -35.08 -16.44 5.66
CA TYR A 89 -35.81 -16.10 6.87
C TYR A 89 -35.14 -14.97 7.63
N PHE A 90 -35.94 -13.99 8.00
CA PHE A 90 -35.57 -12.96 8.96
C PHE A 90 -36.42 -13.11 10.22
N LEU A 91 -35.77 -13.47 11.32
CA LEU A 91 -36.40 -13.66 12.62
C LEU A 91 -36.38 -12.33 13.39
N SER A 92 -37.55 -11.72 13.56
CA SER A 92 -37.66 -10.43 14.28
C SER A 92 -37.52 -10.56 15.80
N GLY A 93 -37.74 -11.77 16.34
CA GLY A 93 -37.57 -12.06 17.77
C GLY A 93 -36.11 -12.32 18.16
N LEU A 94 -35.83 -12.29 19.47
CA LEU A 94 -34.55 -12.69 20.07
C LEU A 94 -34.42 -14.23 20.13
N VAL A 95 -34.53 -14.89 18.97
CA VAL A 95 -34.55 -16.35 18.84
C VAL A 95 -33.13 -16.94 18.78
N MET A 96 -32.15 -16.14 18.38
CA MET A 96 -30.78 -16.61 18.11
C MET A 96 -29.95 -16.87 19.38
N ASP A 97 -30.34 -16.34 20.55
CA ASP A 97 -29.69 -16.67 21.84
C ASP A 97 -30.05 -18.07 22.35
N ASP A 98 -31.17 -18.62 21.87
CA ASP A 98 -31.73 -19.87 22.36
C ASP A 98 -30.97 -21.09 21.80
N HIS A 99 -31.09 -22.27 22.42
CA HIS A 99 -30.34 -23.44 21.96
C HIS A 99 -30.85 -23.95 20.59
N TRP A 100 -29.97 -24.05 19.59
CA TRP A 100 -30.27 -24.70 18.30
C TRP A 100 -29.58 -26.06 18.27
N GLU A 101 -30.36 -27.12 18.10
CA GLU A 101 -29.87 -28.50 18.08
C GLU A 101 -28.95 -28.70 16.87
N ARG A 102 -27.66 -28.91 17.13
CA ARG A 102 -26.63 -29.09 16.09
C ARG A 102 -26.81 -30.37 15.26
N GLU A 103 -27.53 -31.35 15.78
CA GLU A 103 -27.78 -32.63 15.10
C GLU A 103 -28.69 -32.50 13.88
N ILE A 104 -29.43 -31.39 13.79
CA ILE A 104 -30.28 -31.07 12.65
C ILE A 104 -29.43 -30.27 11.65
N ASN A 105 -28.65 -30.97 10.81
CA ASN A 105 -27.92 -30.39 9.66
C ASN A 105 -28.84 -29.62 8.68
N GLU A 106 -30.15 -29.76 8.85
CA GLU A 106 -31.20 -29.12 8.05
C GLU A 106 -31.21 -27.59 8.22
N PHE A 107 -30.74 -27.05 9.35
CA PHE A 107 -30.78 -25.59 9.60
C PHE A 107 -29.81 -24.78 8.72
N GLY A 108 -28.73 -25.37 8.24
CA GLY A 108 -27.79 -24.73 7.31
C GLY A 108 -28.23 -24.78 5.84
N ALA A 109 -29.38 -25.40 5.53
CA ALA A 109 -29.88 -25.51 4.17
C ALA A 109 -30.61 -24.25 3.67
N ILE A 110 -31.00 -23.35 4.59
CA ILE A 110 -31.77 -22.14 4.32
C ILE A 110 -31.07 -20.97 4.99
N ASN A 111 -31.03 -19.80 4.33
CA ASN A 111 -30.46 -18.61 4.94
C ASN A 111 -31.39 -18.11 6.05
N VAL A 112 -30.89 -18.11 7.29
CA VAL A 112 -31.62 -17.59 8.46
C VAL A 112 -30.81 -16.48 9.11
N THR A 113 -31.44 -15.32 9.22
CA THR A 113 -30.88 -14.13 9.87
C THR A 113 -31.74 -13.73 11.04
N GLY A 114 -31.14 -13.26 12.12
CA GLY A 114 -31.88 -12.87 13.30
C GLY A 114 -31.06 -12.06 14.29
N PHE A 115 -31.71 -11.67 15.38
CA PHE A 115 -31.11 -10.85 16.42
C PHE A 115 -30.63 -11.69 17.60
N ARG A 116 -29.47 -11.31 18.12
CA ARG A 116 -28.84 -11.83 19.33
C ARG A 116 -28.60 -10.68 20.31
N VAL A 117 -29.05 -10.83 21.55
CA VAL A 117 -28.88 -9.81 22.60
C VAL A 117 -27.59 -10.01 23.39
N LEU A 118 -27.12 -11.25 23.52
CA LEU A 118 -25.94 -11.59 24.30
C LEU A 118 -24.67 -11.45 23.48
N ASP A 119 -23.71 -10.74 24.06
CA ASP A 119 -22.40 -10.54 23.47
C ASP A 119 -21.37 -11.45 24.12
N PHE A 120 -21.15 -12.62 23.51
CA PHE A 120 -20.15 -13.60 23.95
C PHE A 120 -18.70 -13.12 23.85
N SER A 121 -18.44 -11.95 23.24
CA SER A 121 -17.10 -11.36 23.26
C SER A 121 -16.72 -10.83 24.65
N ARG A 122 -17.71 -10.42 25.45
CA ARG A 122 -17.50 -9.86 26.79
C ARG A 122 -17.06 -10.94 27.76
N LYS A 123 -15.99 -10.66 28.53
CA LYS A 123 -15.48 -11.58 29.56
C LYS A 123 -16.54 -11.94 30.60
N PHE A 124 -17.28 -10.95 31.09
CA PHE A 124 -18.35 -11.15 32.07
C PHE A 124 -19.42 -12.16 31.62
N VAL A 125 -19.84 -12.07 30.34
CA VAL A 125 -20.82 -12.99 29.76
C VAL A 125 -20.23 -14.39 29.62
N ARG A 126 -18.97 -14.52 29.17
CA ARG A 126 -18.30 -15.84 29.07
C ARG A 126 -18.17 -16.52 30.43
N ASP A 127 -17.71 -15.79 31.44
CA ASP A 127 -17.55 -16.30 32.81
C ASP A 127 -18.90 -16.77 33.37
N PHE A 128 -19.99 -16.00 33.15
CA PHE A 128 -21.35 -16.40 33.54
C PHE A 128 -21.80 -17.67 32.82
N ILE A 129 -21.60 -17.76 31.51
CA ILE A 129 -22.00 -18.92 30.70
C ILE A 129 -21.21 -20.18 31.10
N ASP A 130 -19.95 -20.06 31.48
CA ASP A 130 -19.14 -21.20 31.94
C ASP A 130 -19.56 -21.71 33.32
N VAL A 131 -20.08 -20.83 34.18
CA VAL A 131 -20.78 -21.26 35.42
C VAL A 131 -22.10 -21.93 35.08
N TRP A 132 -22.91 -21.32 34.21
CA TRP A 132 -24.20 -21.84 33.78
C TRP A 132 -24.11 -23.24 33.17
N LYS A 133 -23.12 -23.46 32.30
CA LYS A 133 -22.85 -24.77 31.68
C LYS A 133 -22.54 -25.85 32.71
N ARG A 134 -21.75 -25.52 33.74
CA ARG A 134 -21.37 -26.47 34.81
C ARG A 134 -22.55 -26.86 35.68
N GLU A 135 -23.46 -25.92 35.99
CA GLU A 135 -24.60 -26.19 36.85
C GLU A 135 -25.78 -26.86 36.11
N TYR A 136 -26.09 -26.41 34.90
CA TYR A 136 -27.33 -26.78 34.21
C TYR A 136 -27.13 -27.67 32.97
N HIS A 137 -25.89 -28.06 32.64
CA HIS A 137 -25.54 -28.88 31.46
C HIS A 137 -26.06 -28.32 30.12
N SER A 138 -26.51 -27.07 30.08
CA SER A 138 -27.00 -26.39 28.89
C SER A 138 -25.91 -25.51 28.29
N GLN A 139 -25.71 -25.60 26.96
CA GLN A 139 -24.66 -24.87 26.26
C GLN A 139 -24.96 -23.37 26.10
N THR A 140 -26.24 -22.97 26.14
CA THR A 140 -26.70 -21.60 25.87
C THR A 140 -27.84 -21.20 26.82
N ILE A 141 -28.03 -19.89 26.99
CA ILE A 141 -29.11 -19.29 27.79
C ILE A 141 -30.06 -18.53 26.87
N SER A 142 -31.37 -18.67 27.08
CA SER A 142 -32.36 -17.93 26.30
C SER A 142 -32.28 -16.43 26.57
N ALA A 143 -32.60 -15.61 25.57
CA ALA A 143 -32.66 -14.15 25.74
C ALA A 143 -33.63 -13.74 26.87
N GLN A 144 -34.74 -14.47 27.03
CA GLN A 144 -35.72 -14.21 28.09
C GLN A 144 -35.15 -14.46 29.49
N ALA A 145 -34.39 -15.55 29.66
CA ALA A 145 -33.74 -15.86 30.94
C ALA A 145 -32.63 -14.85 31.27
N ALA A 146 -31.84 -14.42 30.27
CA ALA A 146 -30.83 -13.41 30.48
C ALA A 146 -31.42 -12.04 30.85
N LEU A 147 -32.52 -11.62 30.21
CA LEU A 147 -33.24 -10.40 30.57
C LEU A 147 -33.87 -10.50 31.97
N MET A 148 -34.28 -11.69 32.41
CA MET A 148 -34.76 -11.91 33.77
C MET A 148 -33.63 -11.76 34.80
N TYR A 149 -32.45 -12.31 34.53
CA TYR A 149 -31.26 -12.12 35.35
C TYR A 149 -30.90 -10.62 35.49
N ASP A 150 -30.86 -9.91 34.37
CA ASP A 150 -30.64 -8.46 34.34
C ASP A 150 -31.71 -7.70 35.11
N GLY A 151 -32.98 -8.10 35.00
CA GLY A 151 -34.09 -7.51 35.74
C GLY A 151 -33.94 -7.65 37.27
N VAL A 152 -33.50 -8.83 37.74
CA VAL A 152 -33.19 -9.04 39.16
C VAL A 152 -32.01 -8.17 39.59
N GLN A 153 -30.99 -8.04 38.75
CA GLN A 153 -29.82 -7.20 39.05
C GLN A 153 -30.20 -5.72 39.18
N VAL A 154 -31.08 -5.20 38.31
CA VAL A 154 -31.64 -3.85 38.44
C VAL A 154 -32.37 -3.66 39.77
N LEU A 155 -33.16 -4.66 40.19
CA LEU A 155 -33.88 -4.60 41.47
C LEU A 155 -32.91 -4.62 42.66
N ILE A 156 -31.88 -5.47 42.64
CA ILE A 156 -30.86 -5.54 43.71
C ILE A 156 -30.13 -4.21 43.84
N ASP A 157 -29.68 -3.60 42.74
CA ASP A 157 -29.04 -2.29 42.76
C ASP A 157 -30.00 -1.20 43.28
N THR A 158 -31.25 -1.22 42.81
CA THR A 158 -32.29 -0.26 43.25
C THR A 158 -32.52 -0.35 44.76
N PHE A 159 -32.81 -1.55 45.28
CA PHE A 159 -33.07 -1.75 46.70
C PHE A 159 -31.80 -1.50 47.55
N GLY A 160 -30.63 -1.89 47.06
CA GLY A 160 -29.35 -1.60 47.71
C GLY A 160 -29.10 -0.09 47.84
N ARG A 161 -29.32 0.70 46.78
CA ARG A 161 -29.22 2.17 46.82
C ARG A 161 -30.28 2.78 47.74
N LEU A 162 -31.50 2.25 47.73
CA LEU A 162 -32.58 2.72 48.58
C LEU A 162 -32.28 2.48 50.06
N GLN A 163 -31.79 1.29 50.41
CA GLN A 163 -31.41 0.91 51.77
C GLN A 163 -30.20 1.71 52.26
N ARG A 164 -29.19 1.96 51.41
CA ARG A 164 -28.05 2.83 51.76
C ARG A 164 -28.49 4.27 52.03
N LYS A 165 -29.44 4.80 51.24
CA LYS A 165 -29.97 6.16 51.44
C LYS A 165 -30.85 6.28 52.68
N LYS A 166 -31.65 5.25 52.98
CA LYS A 166 -32.55 5.20 54.14
C LYS A 166 -32.64 3.76 54.68
N PRO A 167 -31.82 3.39 55.67
CA PRO A 167 -31.81 2.03 56.21
C PRO A 167 -33.13 1.63 56.89
N ASP A 168 -33.88 2.60 57.43
CA ASP A 168 -35.15 2.35 58.13
C ASP A 168 -36.40 2.46 57.24
N ILE A 169 -36.25 2.63 55.92
CA ILE A 169 -37.40 2.93 55.03
C ILE A 169 -38.48 1.82 55.05
N PHE A 170 -38.07 0.56 55.23
CA PHE A 170 -38.99 -0.58 55.29
C PHE A 170 -39.34 -1.01 56.71
N ARG A 171 -38.76 -0.41 57.77
CA ARG A 171 -39.10 -0.77 59.16
C ARG A 171 -40.55 -0.48 59.50
N GLY A 172 -41.10 0.63 59.00
CA GLY A 172 -42.52 0.99 59.22
C GLY A 172 -43.52 0.09 58.49
N SER A 173 -43.15 -0.43 57.31
CA SER A 173 -43.96 -1.40 56.57
C SER A 173 -43.82 -2.81 57.13
N SER A 174 -42.61 -3.18 57.56
CA SER A 174 -42.32 -4.49 58.18
C SER A 174 -42.98 -4.63 59.56
N ARG A 175 -42.96 -3.58 60.39
CA ARG A 175 -43.71 -3.52 61.66
C ARG A 175 -45.23 -3.61 61.46
N ARG A 176 -45.77 -3.03 60.38
CA ARG A 176 -47.19 -3.16 60.00
C ARG A 176 -47.54 -4.57 59.53
N ALA A 177 -46.61 -5.27 58.88
CA ALA A 177 -46.80 -6.66 58.44
C ALA A 177 -46.77 -7.66 59.61
N THR A 178 -45.94 -7.42 60.63
CA THR A 178 -45.79 -8.33 61.78
C THR A 178 -46.85 -8.16 62.86
N LEU A 179 -47.57 -7.03 62.94
CA LEU A 179 -48.55 -6.74 64.01
C LEU A 179 -49.99 -7.24 63.78
N GLY A 180 -50.21 -8.07 62.75
CA GLY A 180 -51.44 -8.87 62.64
C GLY A 180 -52.60 -8.22 61.87
N ASN A 181 -53.08 -9.03 60.92
CA ASN A 181 -54.39 -9.00 60.27
C ASN A 181 -54.67 -8.06 59.08
N TYR A 182 -53.65 -7.74 58.28
CA TYR A 182 -53.86 -7.48 56.85
C TYR A 182 -52.66 -7.95 56.04
N SER A 183 -52.81 -9.09 55.37
CA SER A 183 -52.15 -9.36 54.09
C SER A 183 -52.49 -8.31 53.01
N LYS A 184 -53.32 -7.31 53.33
CA LYS A 184 -53.72 -6.19 52.47
C LYS A 184 -52.90 -4.93 52.78
N VAL A 185 -51.58 -4.97 52.54
CA VAL A 185 -50.82 -3.71 52.35
C VAL A 185 -51.26 -3.06 51.02
N ILE A 186 -51.81 -3.84 50.09
CA ILE A 186 -52.40 -3.41 48.82
C ILE A 186 -53.62 -4.32 48.56
N ASP A 187 -54.83 -3.76 48.48
CA ASP A 187 -56.03 -4.48 48.04
C ASP A 187 -56.37 -4.04 46.61
N CYS A 188 -56.30 -4.97 45.65
CA CYS A 188 -56.61 -4.68 44.25
C CYS A 188 -58.11 -4.53 43.98
N ASN A 189 -58.98 -4.96 44.91
CA ASN A 189 -60.44 -4.84 44.81
C ASN A 189 -61.03 -4.13 46.03
N PRO A 190 -60.76 -2.83 46.22
CA PRO A 190 -61.28 -2.10 47.37
C PRO A 190 -62.79 -1.94 47.25
N VAL A 191 -63.52 -2.30 48.32
CA VAL A 191 -65.00 -2.17 48.43
C VAL A 191 -65.48 -0.72 48.18
N LYS A 192 -64.58 0.27 48.32
CA LYS A 192 -64.85 1.71 48.10
C LYS A 192 -64.33 2.25 46.76
N GLY A 193 -63.90 1.39 45.83
CA GLY A 193 -63.48 1.77 44.47
C GLY A 193 -62.18 2.60 44.34
N LYS A 194 -61.58 3.04 45.45
CA LYS A 194 -60.29 3.76 45.45
C LYS A 194 -59.16 2.83 45.87
N VAL A 195 -58.28 2.51 44.93
CA VAL A 195 -57.03 1.77 45.17
C VAL A 195 -56.00 2.77 45.72
N SER A 196 -55.49 2.53 46.93
CA SER A 196 -54.39 3.33 47.49
C SER A 196 -53.05 2.80 46.98
N PRO A 197 -52.24 3.61 46.26
CA PRO A 197 -50.93 3.19 45.79
C PRO A 197 -49.96 2.99 46.96
N PHE A 198 -48.94 2.14 46.76
CA PHE A 198 -47.92 1.88 47.77
C PHE A 198 -47.11 3.15 48.08
N GLU A 199 -46.97 3.50 49.37
CA GLU A 199 -46.33 4.74 49.87
C GLU A 199 -44.93 5.03 49.31
N HIS A 200 -44.20 3.99 48.88
CA HIS A 200 -42.84 4.11 48.36
C HIS A 200 -42.73 3.72 46.87
N GLY A 201 -43.84 3.40 46.21
CA GLY A 201 -43.87 2.97 44.81
C GLY A 201 -43.21 3.99 43.87
N ASP A 202 -43.60 5.26 43.96
CA ASP A 202 -43.03 6.32 43.12
C ASP A 202 -41.54 6.53 43.34
N LYS A 203 -41.07 6.37 44.59
CA LYS A 203 -39.64 6.51 44.93
C LYS A 203 -38.83 5.36 44.35
N ILE A 204 -39.34 4.14 44.45
CA ILE A 204 -38.72 2.94 43.86
C ILE A 204 -38.69 3.07 42.34
N TYR A 205 -39.81 3.45 41.72
CA TYR A 205 -39.91 3.63 40.28
C TYR A 205 -38.93 4.69 39.73
N ARG A 206 -38.80 5.84 40.41
CA ARG A 206 -37.81 6.87 40.05
C ARG A 206 -36.37 6.39 40.23
N LEU A 207 -36.10 5.50 41.17
CA LEU A 207 -34.77 4.91 41.33
C LEU A 207 -34.48 3.89 40.24
N ILE A 208 -35.45 3.05 39.85
CA ILE A 208 -35.34 2.13 38.72
C ILE A 208 -35.02 2.91 37.44
N LYS A 209 -35.72 4.01 37.15
CA LYS A 209 -35.41 4.85 35.98
C LYS A 209 -34.00 5.43 35.98
N LYS A 210 -33.42 5.64 37.16
CA LYS A 210 -32.07 6.18 37.35
C LYS A 210 -31.00 5.09 37.48
N THR A 211 -31.33 3.81 37.34
CA THR A 211 -30.32 2.76 37.35
C THR A 211 -29.55 2.78 36.04
N GLU A 212 -28.24 2.79 36.16
CA GLU A 212 -27.29 2.59 35.07
C GLU A 212 -26.35 1.49 35.56
N ILE A 213 -26.50 0.30 34.98
CA ILE A 213 -25.73 -0.89 35.33
C ILE A 213 -25.31 -1.64 34.07
N GLU A 214 -24.25 -2.43 34.16
CA GLU A 214 -23.87 -3.38 33.13
C GLU A 214 -24.38 -4.77 33.51
N GLY A 215 -25.17 -5.38 32.62
CA GLY A 215 -25.70 -6.74 32.75
C GLY A 215 -25.26 -7.65 31.59
N LEU A 216 -25.89 -8.82 31.48
CA LEU A 216 -25.62 -9.79 30.43
C LEU A 216 -26.01 -9.26 29.05
N SER A 217 -27.10 -8.49 28.96
CA SER A 217 -27.53 -7.82 27.73
C SER A 217 -26.79 -6.50 27.45
N GLY A 218 -25.69 -6.24 28.15
CA GLY A 218 -24.87 -5.04 28.02
C GLY A 218 -25.30 -3.91 28.94
N MET A 219 -25.16 -2.66 28.47
CA MET A 219 -25.49 -1.50 29.30
C MET A 219 -27.01 -1.36 29.42
N ILE A 220 -27.48 -1.17 30.66
CA ILE A 220 -28.90 -1.04 30.99
C ILE A 220 -29.12 0.39 31.49
N ARG A 221 -29.89 1.15 30.71
CA ARG A 221 -30.30 2.51 31.02
C ARG A 221 -31.74 2.70 30.57
N PHE A 222 -32.50 3.52 31.29
CA PHE A 222 -33.90 3.79 31.00
C PHE A 222 -34.13 5.24 30.56
N THR A 223 -35.15 5.47 29.73
CA THR A 223 -35.70 6.79 29.42
C THR A 223 -36.61 7.26 30.56
N ASP A 224 -37.00 8.54 30.52
CA ASP A 224 -37.98 9.09 31.46
C ASP A 224 -39.35 8.42 31.37
N ASP A 225 -39.65 7.68 30.30
CA ASP A 225 -40.87 6.86 30.16
C ASP A 225 -40.72 5.44 30.71
N GLY A 226 -39.48 5.02 31.01
CA GLY A 226 -39.15 3.67 31.48
C GLY A 226 -38.83 2.67 30.35
N HIS A 227 -38.61 3.15 29.12
CA HIS A 227 -38.10 2.32 28.02
C HIS A 227 -36.59 2.18 28.10
N ARG A 228 -36.03 1.06 27.63
CA ARG A 228 -34.58 0.87 27.58
C ARG A 228 -33.99 1.77 26.50
N ASN A 229 -32.90 2.49 26.85
CA ASN A 229 -32.15 3.37 25.97
C ASN A 229 -30.70 2.87 25.84
N ASN A 230 -30.06 3.14 24.70
CA ASN A 230 -28.64 2.89 24.46
C ASN A 230 -28.27 1.40 24.59
N PHE A 231 -29.06 0.54 23.93
CA PHE A 231 -28.78 -0.88 23.82
C PHE A 231 -28.18 -1.20 22.45
N SER A 232 -27.53 -2.36 22.38
CA SER A 232 -26.94 -2.91 21.16
C SER A 232 -27.49 -4.31 20.91
N LEU A 233 -27.83 -4.62 19.67
CA LEU A 233 -28.21 -5.94 19.21
C LEU A 233 -27.20 -6.43 18.19
N GLN A 234 -26.80 -7.69 18.27
CA GLN A 234 -25.99 -8.31 17.22
C GLN A 234 -26.92 -8.92 16.18
N VAL A 235 -26.61 -8.68 14.90
CA VAL A 235 -27.27 -9.36 13.79
C VAL A 235 -26.40 -10.54 13.40
N VAL A 236 -26.98 -11.72 13.51
CA VAL A 236 -26.29 -12.98 13.23
C VAL A 236 -26.96 -13.72 12.09
N GLU A 237 -26.14 -14.35 11.27
CA GLU A 237 -26.54 -15.24 10.20
C GLU A 237 -26.10 -16.66 10.52
N MET A 238 -26.93 -17.63 10.16
CA MET A 238 -26.63 -19.04 10.33
C MET A 238 -25.88 -19.56 9.10
N THR A 239 -24.72 -20.17 9.31
CA THR A 239 -23.92 -20.78 8.23
C THR A 239 -24.40 -22.18 7.89
N VAL A 240 -23.89 -22.73 6.78
CA VAL A 240 -24.22 -24.10 6.31
C VAL A 240 -23.87 -25.16 7.36
N ASP A 241 -22.85 -24.92 8.18
CA ASP A 241 -22.43 -25.82 9.26
C ASP A 241 -23.22 -25.59 10.57
N GLY A 242 -24.28 -24.76 10.53
CA GLY A 242 -25.10 -24.42 11.69
C GLY A 242 -24.44 -23.47 12.69
N HIS A 243 -23.28 -22.88 12.36
CA HIS A 243 -22.63 -21.89 13.20
C HIS A 243 -23.28 -20.51 13.03
N MET A 244 -23.38 -19.75 14.12
CA MET A 244 -23.91 -18.39 14.07
C MET A 244 -22.77 -17.40 13.92
N GLU A 245 -22.70 -16.74 12.77
CA GLU A 245 -21.73 -15.69 12.49
C GLU A 245 -22.35 -14.30 12.67
N GLN A 246 -21.60 -13.40 13.30
CA GLN A 246 -22.02 -12.02 13.46
C GLN A 246 -21.71 -11.24 12.18
N VAL A 247 -22.75 -10.68 11.57
CA VAL A 247 -22.67 -9.92 10.31
C VAL A 247 -22.75 -8.41 10.58
N ALA A 248 -23.45 -7.99 11.63
CA ALA A 248 -23.58 -6.59 11.99
C ALA A 248 -23.88 -6.38 13.48
N THR A 249 -23.72 -5.15 13.92
CA THR A 249 -24.18 -4.67 15.23
C THR A 249 -25.14 -3.51 15.02
N TRP A 250 -26.35 -3.63 15.55
CA TRP A 250 -27.34 -2.57 15.55
C TRP A 250 -27.29 -1.82 16.89
N HIS A 251 -27.22 -0.50 16.80
CA HIS A 251 -27.29 0.40 17.94
C HIS A 251 -28.53 1.29 17.82
N ASP A 252 -29.21 1.52 18.94
CA ASP A 252 -30.40 2.37 19.02
C ASP A 252 -30.16 3.79 18.44
N TYR A 253 -28.99 4.36 18.70
CA TYR A 253 -28.65 5.74 18.30
C TYR A 253 -27.88 5.86 16.97
N LYS A 254 -27.31 4.77 16.44
CA LYS A 254 -26.46 4.76 15.23
C LYS A 254 -27.03 3.94 14.08
N GLY A 255 -28.04 3.10 14.34
CA GLY A 255 -28.55 2.15 13.37
C GLY A 255 -27.63 0.93 13.19
N LEU A 256 -27.70 0.32 12.01
CA LEU A 256 -26.97 -0.90 11.67
C LEU A 256 -25.54 -0.59 11.24
N ILE A 257 -24.56 -1.18 11.93
CA ILE A 257 -23.14 -1.09 11.58
C ILE A 257 -22.70 -2.49 11.12
N PRO A 258 -22.35 -2.67 9.84
CA PRO A 258 -21.83 -3.95 9.37
C PRO A 258 -20.51 -4.23 10.07
N VAL A 259 -20.39 -5.43 10.62
CA VAL A 259 -19.14 -5.94 11.16
C VAL A 259 -18.59 -6.83 10.08
N VAL A 260 -17.42 -6.51 9.53
CA VAL A 260 -16.72 -7.45 8.65
C VAL A 260 -16.58 -8.72 9.49
N PRO A 261 -17.22 -9.84 9.09
CA PRO A 261 -17.06 -11.07 9.82
C PRO A 261 -15.56 -11.24 9.96
N LYS A 262 -15.06 -11.42 11.18
CA LYS A 262 -13.77 -12.07 11.32
C LYS A 262 -14.01 -13.45 10.76
N LEU A 263 -13.89 -13.58 9.43
CA LEU A 263 -13.67 -14.84 8.76
C LEU A 263 -12.66 -15.47 9.68
N HIS A 264 -13.04 -16.58 10.32
CA HIS A 264 -12.15 -17.23 11.24
C HIS A 264 -10.91 -17.53 10.42
N SER A 265 -9.90 -16.66 10.52
CA SER A 265 -8.56 -16.83 10.01
C SER A 265 -7.84 -17.81 10.95
N GLN A 266 -8.56 -18.82 11.41
CA GLN A 266 -7.98 -20.13 11.44
C GLN A 266 -7.79 -20.47 9.98
N TYR A 267 -6.54 -20.62 9.60
CA TYR A 267 -6.08 -21.46 8.52
C TYR A 267 -6.87 -22.78 8.53
N LEU A 268 -8.10 -22.76 8.03
CA LEU A 268 -8.76 -23.94 7.51
C LEU A 268 -8.00 -24.19 6.23
N ASN A 269 -6.95 -25.01 6.36
CA ASN A 269 -6.60 -25.96 5.31
C ASN A 269 -7.93 -26.37 4.70
N GLY A 270 -8.17 -25.87 3.48
CA GLY A 270 -9.52 -25.81 2.93
C GLY A 270 -10.22 -27.15 3.08
N VAL A 271 -11.54 -27.11 3.23
CA VAL A 271 -12.39 -28.30 3.22
C VAL A 271 -12.35 -28.88 1.81
N TYR A 272 -11.24 -29.55 1.48
CA TYR A 272 -11.01 -30.27 0.24
C TYR A 272 -10.45 -31.65 0.61
N ASP A 273 -10.97 -32.66 -0.08
CA ASP A 273 -10.62 -34.05 0.21
C ASP A 273 -9.20 -34.34 -0.28
N ARG A 274 -8.27 -34.55 0.66
CA ARG A 274 -6.87 -34.90 0.39
C ARG A 274 -6.71 -36.28 -0.23
N ASN A 275 -7.69 -37.16 -0.04
CA ASN A 275 -7.66 -38.52 -0.60
C ASN A 275 -8.15 -38.57 -2.05
N ARG A 276 -8.81 -37.51 -2.53
CA ARG A 276 -9.26 -37.37 -3.91
C ARG A 276 -8.10 -36.95 -4.81
N THR A 277 -7.99 -37.58 -5.98
CA THR A 277 -7.10 -37.13 -7.06
C THR A 277 -7.78 -36.03 -7.87
N PHE A 278 -7.21 -34.82 -7.85
CA PHE A 278 -7.73 -33.68 -8.59
C PHE A 278 -7.23 -33.68 -10.04
N ILE A 279 -8.14 -33.40 -10.96
CA ILE A 279 -7.81 -33.35 -12.40
C ILE A 279 -7.41 -31.92 -12.77
N ILE A 280 -6.18 -31.75 -13.23
CA ILE A 280 -5.65 -30.45 -13.70
C ILE A 280 -5.64 -30.44 -15.22
N SER A 281 -6.47 -29.58 -15.83
CA SER A 281 -6.44 -29.35 -17.28
C SER A 281 -5.32 -28.38 -17.66
N THR A 282 -4.60 -28.68 -18.74
CA THR A 282 -3.47 -27.89 -19.22
C THR A 282 -3.27 -28.07 -20.73
N ILE A 283 -2.36 -27.30 -21.33
CA ILE A 283 -2.09 -27.26 -22.77
C ILE A 283 -0.59 -27.39 -23.04
N LEU A 284 -0.22 -28.03 -24.15
CA LEU A 284 1.17 -28.15 -24.58
C LEU A 284 1.64 -26.83 -25.21
N GLU A 285 2.48 -26.10 -24.48
CA GLU A 285 3.10 -24.86 -24.97
C GLU A 285 4.46 -24.63 -24.29
N ALA A 286 5.52 -24.42 -25.06
CA ALA A 286 6.84 -24.11 -24.53
C ALA A 286 6.94 -22.65 -24.04
N PRO A 287 7.57 -22.33 -22.89
CA PRO A 287 8.20 -23.20 -21.88
C PRO A 287 7.26 -23.66 -20.74
N TYR A 288 5.94 -23.44 -20.87
CA TYR A 288 4.94 -23.72 -19.84
C TYR A 288 4.71 -25.21 -19.58
N LEU A 289 4.55 -26.02 -20.63
CA LEU A 289 4.39 -27.47 -20.57
C LEU A 289 4.87 -28.13 -21.86
N GLN A 290 5.75 -29.12 -21.73
CA GLN A 290 6.37 -29.87 -22.80
C GLN A 290 6.39 -31.36 -22.45
N LEU A 291 6.41 -32.22 -23.46
CA LEU A 291 6.70 -33.64 -23.25
C LEU A 291 8.19 -33.84 -22.95
N ARG A 292 8.50 -34.75 -22.02
CA ARG A 292 9.89 -35.10 -21.68
C ARG A 292 10.60 -35.81 -22.83
N VAL A 293 9.87 -36.66 -23.54
CA VAL A 293 10.31 -37.36 -24.75
C VAL A 293 9.33 -37.02 -25.88
N PRO A 294 9.79 -36.43 -26.99
CA PRO A 294 8.93 -36.15 -28.13
C PRO A 294 8.48 -37.47 -28.78
N GLY A 295 7.16 -37.68 -28.90
CA GLY A 295 6.58 -38.82 -29.64
C GLY A 295 5.99 -39.98 -28.82
N SER A 296 6.03 -39.94 -27.48
CA SER A 296 5.35 -40.96 -26.65
C SER A 296 3.85 -40.66 -26.54
N THR A 297 3.00 -41.52 -27.11
CA THR A 297 1.52 -41.41 -27.06
C THR A 297 0.90 -41.95 -25.77
N GLU A 298 1.65 -42.71 -24.97
CA GLU A 298 1.19 -43.25 -23.69
C GLU A 298 1.96 -42.62 -22.52
N VAL A 299 1.48 -41.47 -22.05
CA VAL A 299 1.95 -40.86 -20.80
C VAL A 299 0.75 -40.79 -19.85
N LYS A 300 0.47 -41.90 -19.14
CA LYS A 300 -0.56 -41.94 -18.08
C LYS A 300 -0.09 -41.40 -16.73
N SER A 301 1.19 -40.99 -16.62
CA SER A 301 1.78 -40.51 -15.37
C SER A 301 2.27 -39.08 -15.50
N ASN A 302 2.11 -38.28 -14.43
CA ASN A 302 2.57 -36.88 -14.35
C ASN A 302 4.07 -36.72 -14.68
N SER A 303 4.87 -37.79 -14.58
CA SER A 303 6.33 -37.81 -14.81
C SER A 303 6.78 -37.62 -16.27
N GLY A 304 5.88 -37.77 -17.24
CA GLY A 304 6.20 -37.59 -18.66
C GLY A 304 6.10 -36.14 -19.17
N TYR A 305 5.63 -35.20 -18.33
CA TYR A 305 5.60 -33.78 -18.64
C TYR A 305 6.73 -33.03 -17.91
N LYS A 306 7.24 -31.97 -18.56
CA LYS A 306 8.19 -31.01 -18.00
C LYS A 306 7.76 -29.58 -18.38
N GLY A 307 7.96 -28.60 -17.52
CA GLY A 307 7.62 -27.20 -17.82
C GLY A 307 7.28 -26.41 -16.57
N PHE A 308 7.13 -25.10 -16.74
CA PHE A 308 6.76 -24.19 -15.66
C PHE A 308 5.44 -24.59 -14.97
N CYS A 309 4.38 -24.88 -15.72
CA CYS A 309 3.06 -25.22 -15.17
C CYS A 309 3.07 -26.55 -14.42
N LYS A 310 3.89 -27.52 -14.87
CA LYS A 310 4.07 -28.81 -14.18
C LYS A 310 4.77 -28.61 -12.85
N ASP A 311 5.88 -27.89 -12.83
CA ASP A 311 6.63 -27.66 -11.59
C ASP A 311 5.81 -26.79 -10.61
N LEU A 312 5.04 -25.81 -11.11
CA LEU A 312 4.09 -25.05 -10.29
C LEU A 312 3.01 -25.95 -9.68
N ALA A 313 2.46 -26.90 -10.47
CA ALA A 313 1.48 -27.87 -9.98
C ALA A 313 2.06 -28.78 -8.88
N ASP A 314 3.32 -29.23 -9.01
CA ASP A 314 4.03 -29.99 -7.98
C ASP A 314 4.14 -29.21 -6.68
N MET A 315 4.51 -27.92 -6.76
CA MET A 315 4.68 -27.07 -5.58
C MET A 315 3.35 -26.76 -4.88
N ILE A 316 2.29 -26.52 -5.65
CA ILE A 316 0.93 -26.33 -5.12
C ILE A 316 0.44 -27.64 -4.47
N SER A 317 0.65 -28.79 -5.12
CA SER A 317 0.30 -30.11 -4.60
C SER A 317 1.03 -30.41 -3.29
N GLN A 318 2.31 -30.08 -3.19
CA GLN A 318 3.10 -30.26 -1.98
C GLN A 318 2.62 -29.37 -0.82
N LYS A 319 2.33 -28.09 -1.07
CA LYS A 319 1.83 -27.17 -0.03
C LYS A 319 0.42 -27.53 0.44
N LEU A 320 -0.45 -28.03 -0.45
CA LEU A 320 -1.83 -28.40 -0.11
C LEU A 320 -2.00 -29.85 0.33
N GLU A 321 -0.97 -30.68 0.19
CA GLU A 321 -0.97 -32.13 0.45
C GLU A 321 -2.07 -32.87 -0.34
N ILE A 322 -2.28 -32.48 -1.61
CA ILE A 322 -3.30 -33.08 -2.49
C ILE A 322 -2.66 -33.93 -3.60
N LYS A 323 -3.36 -34.98 -4.04
CA LYS A 323 -2.99 -35.76 -5.21
C LYS A 323 -3.58 -35.14 -6.48
N TYR A 324 -2.83 -35.11 -7.57
CA TYR A 324 -3.31 -34.55 -8.82
C TYR A 324 -2.92 -35.40 -10.05
N GLU A 325 -3.66 -35.25 -11.14
CA GLU A 325 -3.41 -35.86 -12.45
C GLU A 325 -3.46 -34.76 -13.52
N LEU A 326 -2.40 -34.61 -14.32
CA LEU A 326 -2.39 -33.67 -15.45
C LEU A 326 -3.09 -34.29 -16.66
N ARG A 327 -4.06 -33.56 -17.22
CA ARG A 327 -4.73 -33.91 -18.47
C ARG A 327 -4.58 -32.80 -19.49
N LEU A 328 -4.26 -33.21 -20.72
CA LEU A 328 -4.23 -32.29 -21.85
C LEU A 328 -5.66 -31.98 -22.31
N VAL A 329 -5.91 -30.71 -22.60
CA VAL A 329 -7.18 -30.25 -23.17
C VAL A 329 -7.48 -30.97 -24.48
N LYS A 330 -8.71 -31.45 -24.65
CA LYS A 330 -9.12 -32.26 -25.83
C LYS A 330 -8.96 -31.51 -27.16
N ILE A 331 -9.24 -30.21 -27.16
CA ILE A 331 -9.34 -29.38 -28.38
C ILE A 331 -8.08 -28.51 -28.57
N GLY A 332 -7.06 -28.59 -27.72
CA GLY A 332 -5.83 -27.80 -27.86
C GLY A 332 -6.04 -26.28 -27.85
N LYS A 333 -7.18 -25.81 -27.31
CA LYS A 333 -7.57 -24.40 -27.26
C LYS A 333 -7.74 -23.92 -25.82
N TYR A 334 -7.54 -22.62 -25.58
CA TYR A 334 -7.71 -21.99 -24.27
C TYR A 334 -9.19 -21.88 -23.84
N GLY A 335 -10.06 -21.50 -24.77
CA GLY A 335 -11.49 -21.38 -24.54
C GLY A 335 -12.04 -20.02 -24.94
N LYS A 336 -13.02 -20.05 -25.85
CA LYS A 336 -13.83 -18.95 -26.35
C LYS A 336 -15.30 -19.35 -26.27
N GLU A 337 -16.17 -18.35 -26.22
CA GLU A 337 -17.61 -18.58 -26.24
C GLU A 337 -18.02 -19.21 -27.58
N ASP A 338 -18.64 -20.39 -27.52
CA ASP A 338 -19.20 -21.10 -28.66
C ASP A 338 -20.61 -21.58 -28.30
N PRO A 339 -21.66 -20.93 -28.85
CA PRO A 339 -23.05 -21.30 -28.60
C PRO A 339 -23.42 -22.71 -29.07
N THR A 340 -22.62 -23.32 -29.95
CA THR A 340 -22.91 -24.65 -30.51
C THR A 340 -22.49 -25.80 -29.59
N MET A 341 -21.64 -25.52 -28.61
CA MET A 341 -21.06 -26.51 -27.70
C MET A 341 -21.84 -26.59 -26.37
N VAL A 342 -21.92 -27.80 -25.80
CA VAL A 342 -22.55 -28.01 -24.48
C VAL A 342 -21.76 -27.25 -23.41
N GLY A 343 -22.41 -26.30 -22.76
CA GLY A 343 -21.79 -25.39 -21.78
C GLY A 343 -21.30 -24.06 -22.36
N GLY A 344 -21.55 -23.78 -23.64
CA GLY A 344 -21.32 -22.47 -24.28
C GLY A 344 -19.85 -22.06 -24.45
N TRP A 345 -18.90 -22.93 -24.09
CA TRP A 345 -17.47 -22.64 -24.09
C TRP A 345 -16.65 -23.84 -24.57
N ASP A 346 -15.65 -23.57 -25.41
CA ASP A 346 -14.67 -24.56 -25.87
C ASP A 346 -13.38 -24.54 -25.03
N GLY A 347 -12.42 -25.40 -25.39
CA GLY A 347 -11.08 -25.42 -24.77
C GLY A 347 -11.05 -25.74 -23.27
N ILE A 348 -10.01 -25.23 -22.60
CA ILE A 348 -9.77 -25.40 -21.16
C ILE A 348 -10.93 -24.82 -20.34
N ILE A 349 -11.41 -23.62 -20.68
CA ILE A 349 -12.54 -22.98 -19.98
C ILE A 349 -13.78 -23.89 -20.06
N GLY A 350 -14.08 -24.45 -21.23
CA GLY A 350 -15.18 -25.38 -21.41
C GLY A 350 -15.07 -26.63 -20.53
N GLU A 351 -13.88 -27.21 -20.37
CA GLU A 351 -13.65 -28.38 -19.52
C GLU A 351 -13.91 -28.08 -18.03
N ILE A 352 -13.55 -26.87 -17.57
CA ILE A 352 -13.82 -26.41 -16.20
C ILE A 352 -15.33 -26.17 -16.00
N VAL A 353 -15.99 -25.51 -16.94
CA VAL A 353 -17.43 -25.23 -16.90
C VAL A 353 -18.24 -26.52 -16.88
N ARG A 354 -17.85 -27.53 -17.68
CA ARG A 354 -18.44 -28.87 -17.70
C ARG A 354 -18.03 -29.75 -16.51
N LYS A 355 -17.14 -29.28 -15.63
CA LYS A 355 -16.57 -30.02 -14.48
C LYS A 355 -15.86 -31.32 -14.90
N GLU A 356 -15.26 -31.34 -16.09
CA GLU A 356 -14.38 -32.41 -16.55
C GLU A 356 -12.98 -32.30 -15.90
N ALA A 357 -12.60 -31.08 -15.52
CA ALA A 357 -11.40 -30.77 -14.75
C ALA A 357 -11.75 -30.00 -13.47
N ASP A 358 -11.00 -30.24 -12.40
CA ASP A 358 -11.20 -29.61 -11.09
C ASP A 358 -10.51 -28.24 -10.99
N MET A 359 -9.44 -28.04 -11.77
CA MET A 359 -8.75 -26.77 -11.95
C MET A 359 -7.97 -26.78 -13.27
N ALA A 360 -7.48 -25.62 -13.71
CA ALA A 360 -6.56 -25.53 -14.83
C ALA A 360 -5.34 -24.68 -14.49
N ILE A 361 -4.15 -25.25 -14.76
CA ILE A 361 -2.85 -24.58 -14.62
C ILE A 361 -2.24 -24.52 -16.03
N ALA A 362 -2.36 -23.34 -16.63
CA ALA A 362 -1.92 -23.02 -17.99
C ALA A 362 -1.63 -21.50 -18.05
N PRO A 363 -0.97 -20.99 -19.10
CA PRO A 363 -0.84 -19.54 -19.33
C PRO A 363 -2.19 -18.95 -19.78
N LEU A 364 -3.17 -18.99 -18.88
CA LEU A 364 -4.55 -18.59 -19.13
C LEU A 364 -4.75 -17.15 -18.66
N THR A 365 -4.94 -16.25 -19.61
CA THR A 365 -5.20 -14.82 -19.34
C THR A 365 -6.56 -14.63 -18.67
N ILE A 366 -6.57 -13.84 -17.59
CA ILE A 366 -7.79 -13.36 -16.93
C ILE A 366 -8.48 -12.35 -17.86
N THR A 367 -9.67 -12.68 -18.36
CA THR A 367 -10.52 -11.78 -19.14
C THR A 367 -11.91 -11.70 -18.52
N LEU A 368 -12.62 -10.58 -18.74
CA LEU A 368 -13.96 -10.37 -18.18
C LEU A 368 -14.93 -11.49 -18.57
N GLU A 369 -14.91 -11.91 -19.83
CA GLU A 369 -15.80 -12.97 -20.35
C GLU A 369 -15.54 -14.31 -19.65
N ARG A 370 -14.27 -14.65 -19.39
CA ARG A 370 -13.89 -15.90 -18.71
C ARG A 370 -14.22 -15.83 -17.22
N GLU A 371 -14.00 -14.70 -16.57
CA GLU A 371 -14.30 -14.51 -15.15
C GLU A 371 -15.80 -14.59 -14.85
N MET A 372 -16.67 -14.35 -15.83
CA MET A 372 -18.11 -14.57 -15.66
C MET A 372 -18.48 -16.05 -15.51
N VAL A 373 -17.71 -16.98 -16.10
CA VAL A 373 -18.04 -18.41 -16.15
C VAL A 373 -17.16 -19.30 -15.28
N VAL A 374 -15.93 -18.88 -14.98
CA VAL A 374 -14.99 -19.56 -14.08
C VAL A 374 -14.49 -18.61 -13.00
N ASP A 375 -13.95 -19.15 -11.91
CA ASP A 375 -13.26 -18.34 -10.88
C ASP A 375 -11.75 -18.43 -11.07
N PHE A 376 -11.04 -17.31 -11.01
CA PHE A 376 -9.58 -17.27 -11.09
C PHE A 376 -8.93 -17.15 -9.69
N SER A 377 -7.70 -17.66 -9.57
CA SER A 377 -6.80 -17.35 -8.46
C SER A 377 -6.28 -15.92 -8.56
N LYS A 378 -5.52 -15.49 -7.54
CA LYS A 378 -4.58 -14.38 -7.72
C LYS A 378 -3.60 -14.71 -8.85
N PRO A 379 -3.20 -13.72 -9.66
CA PRO A 379 -2.31 -13.97 -10.78
C PRO A 379 -0.93 -14.40 -10.27
N PHE A 380 -0.40 -15.47 -10.88
CA PHE A 380 0.93 -16.00 -10.55
C PHE A 380 2.02 -15.44 -11.47
N LEU A 381 1.65 -14.92 -12.65
CA LEU A 381 2.56 -14.27 -13.58
C LEU A 381 1.86 -13.07 -14.23
N SER A 382 2.51 -11.91 -14.16
CA SER A 382 2.11 -10.69 -14.86
C SER A 382 3.09 -10.42 -16.00
N LEU A 383 2.57 -10.24 -17.21
CA LEU A 383 3.31 -9.85 -18.40
C LEU A 383 2.96 -8.41 -18.74
N ASP A 384 3.97 -7.53 -18.72
CA ASP A 384 3.84 -6.18 -19.24
C ASP A 384 4.23 -6.16 -20.71
N LEU A 385 3.25 -5.97 -21.60
CA LEU A 385 3.46 -5.91 -23.06
C LEU A 385 3.72 -4.49 -23.55
N ASN A 386 4.09 -3.55 -22.66
CA ASN A 386 4.42 -2.19 -23.05
C ASN A 386 5.59 -2.16 -24.05
N SER A 387 5.27 -1.97 -25.33
CA SER A 387 6.19 -1.78 -26.46
C SER A 387 7.16 -0.60 -26.30
N ASN A 388 7.00 0.25 -25.28
CA ASN A 388 7.78 1.45 -25.08
C ASN A 388 8.63 1.35 -23.81
N ARG A 389 9.70 0.54 -23.80
CA ARG A 389 10.95 0.82 -23.06
C ARG A 389 11.96 -0.31 -23.25
N SER A 390 12.80 -0.17 -24.27
CA SER A 390 14.27 -0.30 -24.13
C SER A 390 14.91 0.04 -25.48
N LYS A 391 14.89 1.32 -25.85
CA LYS A 391 16.14 1.83 -26.40
C LYS A 391 17.00 1.96 -25.17
N LYS A 392 17.96 1.05 -24.96
CA LYS A 392 19.11 1.34 -24.08
C LYS A 392 19.57 2.72 -24.52
N LYS A 393 19.20 3.77 -23.78
CA LYS A 393 19.74 5.09 -24.03
C LYS A 393 21.19 4.92 -23.65
N MET A 394 22.01 4.69 -24.66
CA MET A 394 23.46 4.69 -24.58
C MET A 394 23.83 5.79 -23.60
N SER A 395 24.54 5.41 -22.52
CA SER A 395 24.91 6.31 -21.43
C SER A 395 25.47 7.57 -22.08
N THR A 396 24.67 8.62 -22.05
CA THR A 396 25.09 9.87 -22.68
C THR A 396 26.13 10.41 -21.73
N VAL A 397 27.36 10.53 -22.20
CA VAL A 397 28.54 11.08 -21.51
C VAL A 397 28.22 12.34 -20.69
N PHE A 398 27.19 13.09 -21.07
CA PHE A 398 26.65 14.27 -20.37
C PHE A 398 25.51 13.98 -19.37
N SER A 399 25.49 12.81 -18.72
CA SER A 399 24.42 12.46 -17.79
C SER A 399 24.31 13.42 -16.60
N PHE A 400 25.44 14.02 -16.18
CA PHE A 400 25.51 15.03 -15.13
C PHE A 400 24.74 16.34 -15.43
N LEU A 401 24.38 16.63 -16.69
CA LEU A 401 23.56 17.81 -17.04
C LEU A 401 22.05 17.55 -16.90
N LYS A 402 21.61 16.28 -16.86
CA LYS A 402 20.19 15.87 -16.79
C LYS A 402 19.42 16.23 -15.52
N PRO A 403 20.04 16.37 -14.33
CA PRO A 403 19.31 16.74 -13.10
C PRO A 403 18.60 18.10 -13.17
N LEU A 404 18.99 18.95 -14.12
CA LEU A 404 18.40 20.25 -14.37
C LEU A 404 17.93 20.33 -15.84
N SER A 405 16.77 20.93 -16.09
CA SER A 405 16.28 21.10 -17.45
C SER A 405 17.14 22.08 -18.26
N LYS A 406 17.14 21.94 -19.58
CA LYS A 406 17.86 22.83 -20.50
C LYS A 406 17.41 24.29 -20.38
N GLU A 407 16.14 24.55 -20.04
CA GLU A 407 15.65 25.92 -19.85
C GLU A 407 16.33 26.58 -18.66
N LEU A 408 16.47 25.84 -17.55
CA LEU A 408 17.07 26.34 -16.31
C LEU A 408 18.58 26.62 -16.50
N TRP A 409 19.30 25.79 -17.26
CA TRP A 409 20.70 26.05 -17.61
C TRP A 409 20.89 27.37 -18.39
N ILE A 410 20.00 27.64 -19.36
CA ILE A 410 20.01 28.89 -20.12
C ILE A 410 19.71 30.09 -19.20
N CYS A 411 18.74 29.94 -18.28
CA CYS A 411 18.42 30.97 -17.28
C CYS A 411 19.61 31.28 -16.37
N ILE A 412 20.37 30.26 -15.92
CA ILE A 412 21.57 30.46 -15.10
C ILE A 412 22.61 31.27 -15.87
N LEU A 413 22.88 30.92 -17.13
CA LEU A 413 23.84 31.65 -17.97
C LEU A 413 23.43 33.13 -18.16
N PHE A 414 22.15 33.39 -18.42
CA PHE A 414 21.64 34.76 -18.56
C PHE A 414 21.74 35.55 -17.24
N SER A 415 21.39 34.92 -16.11
CA SER A 415 21.50 35.54 -14.79
C SER A 415 22.95 35.91 -14.43
N HIS A 416 23.92 35.06 -14.78
CA HIS A 416 25.34 35.32 -14.57
C HIS A 416 25.81 36.56 -15.34
N PHE A 417 25.44 36.70 -16.62
CA PHE A 417 25.76 37.89 -17.41
C PHE A 417 25.07 39.15 -16.86
N ALA A 418 23.78 39.04 -16.50
CA ALA A 418 23.01 40.15 -15.95
C ALA A 418 23.61 40.69 -14.65
N VAL A 419 24.01 39.81 -13.73
CA VAL A 419 24.65 40.23 -12.46
C VAL A 419 26.02 40.84 -12.71
N SER A 420 26.79 40.32 -13.66
CA SER A 420 28.08 40.90 -14.04
C SER A 420 27.94 42.31 -14.62
N MET A 421 26.90 42.54 -15.43
CA MET A 421 26.56 43.87 -15.95
C MET A 421 26.09 44.82 -14.84
N VAL A 422 25.22 44.36 -13.94
CA VAL A 422 24.73 45.19 -12.82
C VAL A 422 25.87 45.57 -11.89
N LEU A 423 26.76 44.63 -11.54
CA LEU A 423 27.94 44.92 -10.72
C LEU A 423 28.89 45.91 -11.41
N PHE A 424 29.09 45.79 -12.73
CA PHE A 424 29.87 46.76 -13.51
C PHE A 424 29.24 48.16 -13.53
N LEU A 425 27.92 48.27 -13.67
CA LEU A 425 27.24 49.57 -13.64
C LEU A 425 27.31 50.19 -12.25
N VAL A 426 27.02 49.41 -11.20
CA VAL A 426 27.08 49.86 -9.82
C VAL A 426 28.51 50.28 -9.44
N SER A 427 29.53 49.53 -9.86
CA SER A 427 30.93 49.88 -9.60
C SER A 427 31.37 51.13 -10.35
N LYS A 428 30.82 51.40 -11.55
CA LYS A 428 31.13 52.60 -12.33
C LYS A 428 30.44 53.85 -11.81
N PHE A 429 29.19 53.75 -11.38
CA PHE A 429 28.40 54.89 -10.90
C PHE A 429 28.60 55.20 -9.42
N SER A 430 29.03 54.22 -8.61
CA SER A 430 29.26 54.42 -7.18
C SER A 430 30.61 55.13 -6.94
N PRO A 431 30.62 56.35 -6.35
CA PRO A 431 31.86 57.07 -6.05
C PRO A 431 32.73 56.36 -5.01
N LEU A 432 32.14 55.48 -4.19
CA LEU A 432 32.77 54.76 -3.08
C LEU A 432 33.69 53.61 -3.53
N GLU A 433 33.64 53.21 -4.80
CA GLU A 433 34.48 52.13 -5.37
C GLU A 433 35.74 52.67 -6.07
N TRP A 434 35.88 54.00 -6.21
CA TRP A 434 37.02 54.61 -6.88
C TRP A 434 38.20 54.72 -5.90
N ARG A 435 39.31 54.03 -6.20
CA ARG A 435 40.51 54.08 -5.37
C ARG A 435 41.42 55.20 -5.83
N LEU A 436 41.81 56.08 -4.90
CA LEU A 436 42.93 57.00 -5.10
C LEU A 436 44.23 56.22 -4.84
N LEU A 437 44.94 55.83 -5.89
CA LEU A 437 46.29 55.26 -5.77
C LEU A 437 47.28 56.42 -5.90
N SER A 438 47.90 56.81 -4.78
CA SER A 438 49.03 57.74 -4.77
C SER A 438 50.32 56.98 -5.02
N PHE A 439 50.98 57.28 -6.14
CA PHE A 439 52.30 56.75 -6.44
C PHE A 439 53.38 57.75 -6.02
N THR A 440 54.45 57.23 -5.44
CA THR A 440 55.58 57.97 -4.86
C THR A 440 56.86 57.54 -5.56
N ASP A 441 56.99 57.90 -6.84
CA ASP A 441 58.21 57.59 -7.59
C ASP A 441 59.39 58.36 -6.99
N ILE A 442 60.33 57.62 -6.37
CA ILE A 442 61.66 58.14 -6.06
C ILE A 442 62.50 58.00 -7.32
N GLN A 443 62.53 59.03 -8.16
CA GLN A 443 63.49 59.09 -9.26
C GLN A 443 64.83 59.59 -8.72
N GLN A 444 65.81 58.69 -8.67
CA GLN A 444 67.20 59.05 -8.37
C GLN A 444 67.87 59.57 -9.65
N SER A 445 67.89 60.90 -9.85
CA SER A 445 68.69 61.54 -10.90
C SER A 445 70.03 62.05 -10.34
N ASN A 446 71.13 61.86 -11.06
CA ASN A 446 72.47 62.34 -10.73
C ASN A 446 72.58 63.89 -10.73
N HIS A 447 72.00 64.57 -9.73
CA HIS A 447 72.52 65.79 -9.08
C HIS A 447 71.54 66.25 -7.98
N ASN A 448 72.08 66.85 -6.92
CA ASN A 448 71.49 66.98 -5.58
C ASN A 448 70.21 67.86 -5.45
N HIS A 449 69.06 67.39 -5.92
CA HIS A 449 67.75 67.87 -5.44
C HIS A 449 66.71 66.74 -5.47
N GLU A 450 66.26 66.30 -4.30
CA GLU A 450 65.12 65.38 -4.17
C GLU A 450 63.83 66.17 -4.42
N VAL A 451 63.13 65.88 -5.51
CA VAL A 451 61.77 66.38 -5.76
C VAL A 451 60.82 65.19 -5.66
N GLN A 452 60.04 65.13 -4.59
CA GLN A 452 58.97 64.16 -4.41
C GLN A 452 57.75 64.63 -5.21
N THR A 453 57.46 63.99 -6.35
CA THR A 453 56.20 64.21 -7.08
C THR A 453 55.22 63.08 -6.79
N THR A 454 54.16 63.36 -6.04
CA THR A 454 53.03 62.43 -5.81
C THR A 454 52.05 62.52 -6.98
N GLN A 455 52.03 61.51 -7.85
CA GLN A 455 50.98 61.38 -8.85
C GLN A 455 49.84 60.53 -8.29
N SER A 456 48.64 61.10 -8.18
CA SER A 456 47.44 60.37 -7.77
C SER A 456 46.63 59.99 -9.00
N THR A 457 46.44 58.69 -9.24
CA THR A 457 45.57 58.19 -10.31
C THR A 457 44.35 57.52 -9.68
N VAL A 458 43.17 57.83 -10.21
CA VAL A 458 41.93 57.22 -9.74
C VAL A 458 41.71 55.94 -10.55
N VAL A 459 41.72 54.79 -9.88
CA VAL A 459 41.57 53.48 -10.53
C VAL A 459 40.34 52.78 -9.96
N ASN A 460 39.50 52.28 -10.85
CA ASN A 460 38.38 51.42 -10.49
C ASN A 460 38.79 49.95 -10.72
N GLU A 461 38.76 49.17 -9.64
CA GLU A 461 39.26 47.79 -9.60
C GLU A 461 38.24 46.78 -10.23
N PHE A 462 36.98 47.19 -10.43
CA PHE A 462 35.89 46.38 -11.00
C PHE A 462 35.56 46.72 -12.49
N SER A 463 36.42 46.28 -13.41
CA SER A 463 36.12 46.20 -14.86
C SER A 463 34.97 45.20 -15.15
N PHE A 464 34.36 45.26 -16.35
CA PHE A 464 33.33 44.29 -16.76
C PHE A 464 33.84 42.84 -16.66
N TRP A 465 35.07 42.59 -17.09
CA TRP A 465 35.70 41.26 -17.00
C TRP A 465 35.99 40.83 -15.54
N ASN A 466 36.45 41.77 -14.71
CA ASN A 466 36.67 41.52 -13.28
C ASN A 466 35.35 41.27 -12.53
N SER A 467 34.27 41.93 -12.96
CA SER A 467 32.91 41.74 -12.42
C SER A 467 32.33 40.37 -12.84
N MET A 468 32.64 39.93 -14.06
CA MET A 468 32.32 38.58 -14.52
C MET A 468 33.12 37.50 -13.77
N TRP A 469 34.39 37.78 -13.48
CA TRP A 469 35.23 36.89 -12.66
C TRP A 469 34.70 36.78 -11.21
N PHE A 470 34.31 37.91 -10.61
CA PHE A 470 33.66 37.95 -9.30
C PHE A 470 32.38 37.10 -9.24
N SER A 471 31.49 37.28 -10.23
CA SER A 471 30.22 36.56 -10.27
C SER A 471 30.40 35.07 -10.53
N LEU A 472 31.39 34.68 -11.33
CA LEU A 472 31.77 33.29 -11.59
C LEU A 472 32.41 32.62 -10.35
N GLY A 473 33.36 33.28 -9.68
CA GLY A 473 34.00 32.77 -8.45
C GLY A 473 33.01 32.61 -7.30
N SER A 474 32.02 33.50 -7.21
CA SER A 474 30.90 33.38 -6.27
C SER A 474 29.95 32.21 -6.61
N PHE A 475 29.75 31.91 -7.90
CA PHE A 475 28.94 30.78 -8.35
C PHE A 475 29.63 29.44 -8.09
N LEU A 476 30.97 29.37 -8.21
CA LEU A 476 31.76 28.16 -7.97
C LEU A 476 32.15 27.95 -6.49
N GLN A 477 31.63 28.75 -5.56
CA GLN A 477 31.92 28.69 -4.10
C GLN A 477 33.42 28.87 -3.73
N GLN A 478 34.24 29.43 -4.61
CA GLN A 478 35.68 29.63 -4.36
C GLN A 478 36.00 31.03 -3.80
N GLY A 479 35.06 31.97 -3.87
CA GLY A 479 35.28 33.37 -3.51
C GLY A 479 36.14 34.10 -4.56
N SER A 480 36.33 35.41 -4.38
CA SER A 480 37.18 36.22 -5.25
C SER A 480 37.94 37.25 -4.43
N ASP A 481 39.18 37.56 -4.85
CA ASP A 481 40.03 38.54 -4.18
C ASP A 481 39.47 39.97 -4.25
N LEU A 482 38.57 40.21 -5.20
CA LEU A 482 37.86 41.48 -5.39
C LEU A 482 36.54 41.41 -4.63
N VAL A 483 36.26 42.39 -3.75
CA VAL A 483 35.01 42.46 -2.99
C VAL A 483 34.41 43.86 -3.13
N PRO A 484 33.12 44.00 -3.47
CA PRO A 484 32.50 45.32 -3.59
C PRO A 484 32.44 46.03 -2.23
N ARG A 485 32.87 47.29 -2.21
CA ARG A 485 32.92 48.12 -1.00
C ARG A 485 31.64 48.91 -0.78
N SER A 486 31.00 49.34 -1.87
CA SER A 486 29.76 50.08 -1.85
C SER A 486 28.61 49.25 -1.27
N VAL A 487 27.73 49.91 -0.52
CA VAL A 487 26.54 49.26 0.07
C VAL A 487 25.66 48.67 -1.03
N SER A 488 25.48 49.39 -2.13
CA SER A 488 24.77 48.92 -3.32
C SER A 488 25.41 47.68 -3.95
N GLY A 489 26.74 47.64 -4.08
CA GLY A 489 27.46 46.48 -4.62
C GLY A 489 27.35 45.26 -3.70
N ARG A 490 27.44 45.46 -2.38
CA ARG A 490 27.27 44.39 -1.39
C ARG A 490 25.87 43.78 -1.42
N ILE A 491 24.83 44.60 -1.55
CA ILE A 491 23.45 44.10 -1.66
C ILE A 491 23.30 43.22 -2.90
N VAL A 492 23.80 43.67 -4.06
CA VAL A 492 23.77 42.87 -5.30
C VAL A 492 24.51 41.55 -5.12
N SER A 493 25.70 41.58 -4.48
CA SER A 493 26.47 40.35 -4.22
C SER A 493 25.81 39.42 -3.21
N THR A 494 25.15 39.95 -2.18
CA THR A 494 24.42 39.12 -1.19
C THR A 494 23.22 38.42 -1.84
N VAL A 495 22.47 39.13 -2.69
CA VAL A 495 21.36 38.54 -3.46
C VAL A 495 21.89 37.47 -4.42
N TRP A 496 23.02 37.74 -5.09
CA TRP A 496 23.67 36.75 -5.95
C TRP A 496 24.11 35.51 -5.15
N TRP A 497 24.76 35.67 -4.00
CA TRP A 497 25.15 34.55 -3.15
C TRP A 497 23.97 33.71 -2.67
N PHE A 498 22.84 34.35 -2.33
CA PHE A 498 21.63 33.61 -1.96
C PHE A 498 21.08 32.80 -3.15
N PHE A 499 21.07 33.39 -4.34
CA PHE A 499 20.66 32.71 -5.57
C PHE A 499 21.58 31.52 -5.91
N THR A 500 22.91 31.68 -5.83
CA THR A 500 23.86 30.61 -6.13
C THR A 500 23.75 29.47 -5.13
N LEU A 501 23.52 29.76 -3.84
CA LEU A 501 23.29 28.75 -2.81
C LEU A 501 22.07 27.88 -3.16
N ILE A 502 20.93 28.50 -3.51
CA ILE A 502 19.70 27.77 -3.87
C ILE A 502 19.93 26.86 -5.09
N VAL A 503 20.55 27.39 -6.14
CA VAL A 503 20.79 26.64 -7.39
C VAL A 503 21.65 25.41 -7.13
N ILE A 504 22.72 25.54 -6.34
CA ILE A 504 23.64 24.43 -6.05
C ILE A 504 22.95 23.39 -5.16
N SER A 505 22.24 23.80 -4.11
CA SER A 505 21.46 22.88 -3.27
C SER A 505 20.38 22.13 -4.04
N PHE A 506 19.73 22.77 -5.01
CA PHE A 506 18.73 22.11 -5.86
C PHE A 506 19.38 21.11 -6.83
N TYR A 507 20.51 21.47 -7.43
CA TYR A 507 21.27 20.58 -8.29
C TYR A 507 21.74 19.32 -7.55
N THR A 508 22.29 19.45 -6.34
CA THR A 508 22.76 18.31 -5.54
C THR A 508 21.62 17.42 -5.07
N ALA A 509 20.47 17.99 -4.68
CA ALA A 509 19.29 17.22 -4.30
C ALA A 509 18.72 16.40 -5.46
N ASN A 510 18.61 17.01 -6.65
CA ASN A 510 18.09 16.31 -7.83
C ASN A 510 19.07 15.28 -8.37
N LEU A 511 20.38 15.54 -8.30
CA LEU A 511 21.40 14.56 -8.65
C LEU A 511 21.31 13.35 -7.72
N ALA A 512 21.19 13.55 -6.41
CA ALA A 512 21.01 12.47 -5.44
C ALA A 512 19.73 11.68 -5.71
N SER A 513 18.60 12.35 -5.94
CA SER A 513 17.33 11.70 -6.30
C SER A 513 17.45 10.88 -7.60
N HIS A 514 18.09 11.42 -8.64
CA HIS A 514 18.30 10.72 -9.90
C HIS A 514 19.13 9.44 -9.73
N LEU A 515 20.18 9.50 -8.91
CA LEU A 515 21.00 8.33 -8.55
C LEU A 515 20.23 7.32 -7.69
N THR A 516 19.24 7.76 -6.92
CA THR A 516 18.43 6.89 -6.06
C THR A 516 17.26 6.24 -6.80
N ILE A 517 16.62 6.92 -7.76
CA ILE A 517 15.52 6.36 -8.58
C ILE A 517 15.99 5.15 -9.39
N ASN A 518 17.23 5.17 -9.91
CA ASN A 518 17.82 3.99 -10.56
C ASN A 518 18.04 2.82 -9.59
N ARG A 519 18.03 3.07 -8.27
CA ARG A 519 18.13 2.05 -7.20
C ARG A 519 16.76 1.57 -6.68
N ILE A 520 15.68 2.35 -6.86
CA ILE A 520 14.31 2.05 -6.37
C ILE A 520 13.37 1.61 -7.51
N ASN A 521 13.90 1.16 -8.65
CA ASN A 521 13.09 0.27 -9.49
C ASN A 521 12.95 -1.05 -8.73
N ASP A 522 12.02 -1.09 -7.78
CA ASP A 522 11.53 -2.32 -7.18
C ASP A 522 11.21 -3.29 -8.31
N PRO A 523 11.70 -4.54 -8.26
CA PRO A 523 11.34 -5.56 -9.22
C PRO A 523 9.90 -6.01 -8.92
N PHE A 524 8.92 -5.14 -9.14
CA PHE A 524 7.60 -5.61 -9.54
C PHE A 524 7.83 -6.44 -10.80
N PHE A 525 7.28 -7.65 -10.80
CA PHE A 525 7.40 -8.71 -11.80
C PHE A 525 6.93 -8.31 -13.20
N ASN A 526 7.56 -7.29 -13.79
CA ASN A 526 7.43 -6.91 -15.18
C ASN A 526 8.55 -7.63 -15.92
N MET A 527 8.26 -8.86 -16.38
CA MET A 527 9.11 -9.51 -17.37
C MET A 527 8.92 -8.77 -18.70
N GLY A 528 9.69 -7.71 -18.92
CA GLY A 528 9.89 -7.16 -20.26
C GLY A 528 10.71 -8.18 -21.04
N ILE A 529 10.10 -8.81 -22.05
CA ILE A 529 10.81 -9.72 -22.96
C ILE A 529 11.75 -8.86 -23.80
N LEU A 530 13.02 -8.82 -23.41
CA LEU A 530 14.08 -8.19 -24.17
C LEU A 530 14.53 -9.15 -25.25
N THR A 531 13.98 -8.97 -26.44
CA THR A 531 14.39 -9.72 -27.64
C THR A 531 15.92 -9.76 -27.81
N ALA A 532 16.67 -8.64 -27.89
CA ALA A 532 16.77 -7.71 -29.05
C ALA A 532 18.23 -7.40 -29.58
N CYS A 533 18.63 -8.00 -30.72
CA CYS A 533 19.99 -8.03 -31.35
C CYS A 533 20.27 -6.94 -32.41
N SER A 534 21.28 -7.19 -33.25
CA SER A 534 22.01 -6.19 -34.02
C SER A 534 22.66 -6.63 -35.36
N LEU A 535 22.20 -7.65 -36.10
CA LEU A 535 22.92 -8.06 -37.34
C LEU A 535 22.17 -8.09 -38.69
N ASP A 536 20.85 -7.89 -38.76
CA ASP A 536 20.12 -7.91 -40.05
C ASP A 536 19.59 -6.55 -40.56
N LEU A 537 20.15 -5.42 -40.12
CA LEU A 537 19.72 -4.09 -40.59
C LEU A 537 20.21 -3.72 -42.01
N SER A 538 20.87 -4.63 -42.73
CA SER A 538 21.49 -4.37 -44.04
C SER A 538 20.77 -5.02 -45.23
N ALA A 539 19.81 -5.92 -45.02
CA ALA A 539 19.05 -6.56 -46.10
C ALA A 539 17.59 -6.08 -46.04
N GLY A 540 17.22 -5.14 -46.91
CA GLY A 540 15.87 -4.59 -47.00
C GLY A 540 14.81 -5.63 -47.35
N VAL A 541 14.30 -6.35 -46.36
CA VAL A 541 13.15 -7.26 -46.48
C VAL A 541 11.91 -6.52 -46.00
N THR A 542 11.00 -6.26 -46.95
CA THR A 542 9.65 -5.74 -46.70
C THR A 542 8.86 -6.74 -45.88
N GLY A 543 8.26 -6.27 -44.78
CA GLY A 543 7.49 -7.07 -43.83
C GLY A 543 6.34 -7.86 -44.48
N ILE A 544 6.09 -9.04 -43.94
CA ILE A 544 4.96 -9.91 -44.30
C ILE A 544 3.68 -9.28 -43.70
N PRO A 545 2.63 -8.99 -44.49
CA PRO A 545 1.35 -8.55 -43.95
C PRO A 545 0.61 -9.75 -43.35
N LEU A 546 0.18 -9.63 -42.09
CA LEU A 546 -0.70 -10.59 -41.43
C LEU A 546 -2.09 -9.97 -41.33
N ASP A 547 -2.94 -10.30 -42.31
CA ASP A 547 -4.34 -9.86 -42.46
C ASP A 547 -5.36 -10.81 -41.78
N ASP A 548 -4.98 -11.52 -40.72
CA ASP A 548 -5.92 -12.36 -39.95
C ASP A 548 -5.89 -12.01 -38.45
N PRO A 549 -7.05 -11.91 -37.77
CA PRO A 549 -7.12 -11.66 -36.32
C PRO A 549 -6.68 -12.92 -35.57
N LEU A 550 -5.38 -13.04 -35.32
CA LEU A 550 -4.77 -14.18 -34.63
C LEU A 550 -5.15 -14.23 -33.14
N ASP A 551 -5.68 -15.39 -32.72
CA ASP A 551 -5.98 -15.77 -31.34
C ASP A 551 -4.73 -15.71 -30.42
N GLU A 552 -4.86 -15.02 -29.28
CA GLU A 552 -3.90 -15.10 -28.17
C GLU A 552 -3.86 -16.51 -27.55
N PRO A 553 -2.70 -17.09 -27.16
CA PRO A 553 -1.32 -16.62 -27.13
C PRO A 553 -0.39 -17.47 -28.03
N THR A 554 -0.80 -17.84 -29.25
CA THR A 554 0.06 -18.66 -30.15
C THR A 554 1.31 -17.94 -30.68
N TRP A 555 1.40 -16.62 -30.49
CA TRP A 555 2.58 -15.85 -30.88
C TRP A 555 3.82 -16.22 -30.05
N PHE A 556 3.64 -16.62 -28.79
CA PHE A 556 4.76 -16.92 -27.88
C PHE A 556 5.49 -18.19 -28.31
N SER A 557 4.74 -19.23 -28.67
CA SER A 557 5.29 -20.48 -29.21
C SER A 557 5.99 -20.26 -30.55
N LYS A 558 5.41 -19.45 -31.45
CA LYS A 558 6.00 -19.13 -32.77
C LYS A 558 7.32 -18.37 -32.67
N VAL A 559 7.42 -17.46 -31.70
CA VAL A 559 8.67 -16.72 -31.39
C VAL A 559 9.74 -17.68 -30.83
N PHE A 560 9.38 -18.61 -29.95
CA PHE A 560 10.33 -19.58 -29.40
C PHE A 560 10.77 -20.65 -30.40
N ASP A 561 9.86 -21.16 -31.24
CA ASP A 561 10.14 -22.25 -32.18
C ASP A 561 11.06 -21.79 -33.33
N SER A 562 10.98 -20.52 -33.73
CA SER A 562 11.91 -19.92 -34.71
C SER A 562 13.37 -19.81 -34.23
N THR A 563 13.66 -20.15 -32.96
CA THR A 563 15.01 -20.04 -32.36
C THR A 563 15.72 -21.39 -32.19
N SER A 564 15.21 -22.47 -32.78
CA SER A 564 15.88 -23.79 -32.76
C SER A 564 17.09 -23.88 -33.69
N THR A 565 17.32 -22.89 -34.56
CA THR A 565 18.52 -22.79 -35.39
C THR A 565 19.59 -22.01 -34.63
N THR A 566 20.65 -22.73 -34.32
CA THR A 566 21.91 -22.29 -33.71
C THR A 566 22.54 -21.15 -34.49
N GLU A 567 22.25 -19.89 -34.14
CA GLU A 567 23.20 -18.80 -34.31
C GLU A 567 22.77 -17.56 -33.52
N HIS A 568 23.76 -16.83 -33.05
CA HIS A 568 23.65 -15.76 -32.07
C HIS A 568 22.89 -14.56 -32.64
N CYS A 569 21.57 -14.50 -32.44
CA CYS A 569 20.87 -13.22 -32.32
C CYS A 569 19.60 -13.28 -31.45
N GLU A 570 19.60 -12.42 -30.44
CA GLU A 570 18.47 -11.84 -29.73
C GLU A 570 17.33 -11.28 -30.66
N MET A 571 16.06 -11.71 -30.57
CA MET A 571 15.00 -11.38 -31.55
C MET A 571 14.03 -10.26 -31.09
N ALA A 572 14.28 -8.96 -31.33
CA ALA A 572 13.37 -7.86 -30.93
C ALA A 572 11.94 -8.07 -31.45
N VAL A 573 10.96 -8.25 -30.55
CA VAL A 573 9.55 -8.42 -30.91
C VAL A 573 8.83 -7.08 -30.76
N SER A 574 8.31 -6.53 -31.86
CA SER A 574 7.27 -5.51 -31.78
C SER A 574 5.91 -6.19 -31.93
N LEU A 575 5.14 -6.27 -30.85
CA LEU A 575 3.72 -6.62 -30.89
C LEU A 575 2.88 -5.53 -30.21
N SER A 576 1.65 -5.42 -30.70
CA SER A 576 0.79 -4.26 -30.76
C SER A 576 0.20 -3.75 -29.43
N LYS A 577 -0.35 -2.52 -29.52
CA LYS A 577 -1.18 -1.85 -28.52
C LYS A 577 -2.22 -2.78 -27.89
N ASP A 578 -1.99 -3.22 -26.64
CA ASP A 578 -2.81 -2.91 -25.47
C ASP A 578 -2.60 -3.97 -24.36
N GLY A 579 -2.33 -3.49 -23.14
CA GLY A 579 -2.67 -4.20 -21.90
C GLY A 579 -1.57 -5.02 -21.19
N PHE A 580 -1.57 -4.91 -19.86
CA PHE A 580 -0.99 -5.90 -18.94
C PHE A 580 -1.77 -7.21 -19.07
N LYS A 581 -1.07 -8.34 -19.20
CA LYS A 581 -1.69 -9.68 -19.17
C LYS A 581 -1.33 -10.41 -17.91
N GLU A 582 -2.33 -10.93 -17.24
CA GLU A 582 -2.16 -11.67 -16.00
C GLU A 582 -2.59 -13.12 -16.19
N PHE A 583 -1.72 -14.06 -15.82
CA PHE A 583 -2.02 -15.48 -15.81
C PHE A 583 -2.39 -15.95 -14.41
N ALA A 584 -3.49 -16.70 -14.33
CA ALA A 584 -4.00 -17.26 -13.09
C ALA A 584 -4.48 -18.70 -13.26
N VAL A 585 -4.58 -19.41 -12.14
CA VAL A 585 -5.19 -20.74 -12.07
C VAL A 585 -6.71 -20.57 -12.14
N ALA A 586 -7.37 -21.31 -13.03
CA ALA A 586 -8.83 -21.27 -13.16
C ALA A 586 -9.50 -22.44 -12.42
N PHE A 587 -10.68 -22.18 -11.86
CA PHE A 587 -11.49 -23.12 -11.10
C PHE A 587 -12.95 -23.07 -11.53
N PRO A 588 -13.72 -24.16 -11.32
CA PRO A 588 -15.17 -24.09 -11.39
C PRO A 588 -15.71 -23.03 -10.42
N LYS A 589 -16.78 -22.33 -10.82
CA LYS A 589 -17.44 -21.33 -9.96
C LYS A 589 -17.73 -21.88 -8.56
N LYS A 590 -17.32 -21.14 -7.53
CA LYS A 590 -17.47 -21.49 -6.10
C LYS A 590 -16.69 -22.74 -5.66
N SER A 591 -15.56 -23.04 -6.31
CA SER A 591 -14.70 -24.15 -5.90
C SER A 591 -14.04 -23.90 -4.53
N PRO A 592 -14.07 -24.88 -3.59
CA PRO A 592 -13.40 -24.76 -2.30
C PRO A 592 -11.86 -24.76 -2.41
N LEU A 593 -11.31 -25.19 -3.55
CA LEU A 593 -9.85 -25.23 -3.79
C LEU A 593 -9.25 -23.84 -4.02
N ARG A 594 -10.06 -22.86 -4.46
CA ARG A 594 -9.56 -21.54 -4.84
C ARG A 594 -8.79 -20.86 -3.72
N GLU A 595 -9.34 -20.92 -2.50
CA GLU A 595 -8.74 -20.25 -1.34
C GLU A 595 -7.46 -20.95 -0.90
N GLY A 596 -7.46 -22.29 -0.89
CA GLY A 596 -6.24 -23.07 -0.62
C GLY A 596 -5.13 -22.74 -1.61
N VAL A 597 -5.44 -22.75 -2.92
CA VAL A 597 -4.44 -22.43 -3.96
C VAL A 597 -3.97 -20.98 -3.87
N ASN A 598 -4.84 -20.01 -3.57
CA ASN A 598 -4.43 -18.62 -3.33
C ASN A 598 -3.42 -18.50 -2.19
N LEU A 599 -3.67 -19.18 -1.07
CA LEU A 599 -2.75 -19.22 0.08
C LEU A 599 -1.43 -19.91 -0.28
N ALA A 600 -1.49 -21.01 -1.04
CA ALA A 600 -0.29 -21.70 -1.51
C ALA A 600 0.55 -20.83 -2.46
N LEU A 601 -0.08 -20.15 -3.42
CA LEU A 601 0.59 -19.21 -4.33
C LEU A 601 1.20 -18.03 -3.58
N GLN A 602 0.50 -17.49 -2.58
CA GLN A 602 1.03 -16.43 -1.73
C GLN A 602 2.24 -16.91 -0.94
N ALA A 603 2.17 -18.09 -0.30
CA ALA A 603 3.31 -18.66 0.40
C ALA A 603 4.50 -18.91 -0.54
N LEU A 604 4.27 -19.42 -1.77
CA LEU A 604 5.33 -19.59 -2.78
C LEU A 604 5.97 -18.27 -3.21
N LYS A 605 5.20 -17.18 -3.19
CA LYS A 605 5.68 -15.83 -3.48
C LYS A 605 6.50 -15.29 -2.31
N ASP A 606 6.02 -15.42 -1.09
CA ASP A 606 6.68 -14.96 0.14
C ASP A 606 8.00 -15.72 0.40
N ASP A 607 8.04 -17.02 0.10
CA ASP A 607 9.25 -17.86 0.18
C ASP A 607 10.27 -17.58 -0.94
N GLY A 608 9.88 -16.81 -1.97
CA GLY A 608 10.70 -16.55 -3.17
C GLY A 608 10.82 -17.75 -4.12
N ASP A 609 10.15 -18.87 -3.85
CA ASP A 609 10.26 -20.07 -4.69
C ASP A 609 9.57 -19.90 -6.04
N LEU A 610 8.48 -19.12 -6.10
CA LEU A 610 7.85 -18.75 -7.38
C LEU A 610 8.84 -17.98 -8.27
N GLN A 611 9.67 -17.12 -7.69
CA GLN A 611 10.71 -16.38 -8.42
C GLN A 611 11.81 -17.32 -8.94
N LYS A 612 12.27 -18.27 -8.12
CA LYS A 612 13.23 -19.30 -8.57
C LYS A 612 12.66 -20.12 -9.72
N LEU A 613 11.37 -20.46 -9.66
CA LEU A 613 10.70 -21.22 -10.70
C LEU A 613 10.62 -20.44 -12.02
N ILE A 614 10.26 -19.16 -11.94
CA ILE A 614 10.25 -18.27 -13.11
C ILE A 614 11.67 -18.17 -13.70
N GLN A 615 12.69 -17.93 -12.87
CA GLN A 615 14.08 -17.85 -13.32
C GLN A 615 14.53 -19.15 -14.01
N LYS A 616 14.19 -20.30 -13.45
CA LYS A 616 14.54 -21.62 -14.02
C LYS A 616 14.01 -21.83 -15.44
N TRP A 617 12.78 -21.40 -15.72
CA TRP A 617 12.10 -21.70 -16.99
C TRP A 617 12.16 -20.56 -18.01
N PHE A 618 12.36 -19.31 -17.56
CA PHE A 618 12.35 -18.13 -18.42
C PHE A 618 13.71 -17.42 -18.53
N SER A 619 14.64 -17.61 -17.59
CA SER A 619 16.01 -17.10 -17.74
C SER A 619 16.88 -18.16 -18.42
N ARG A 620 17.28 -17.91 -19.67
CA ARG A 620 18.31 -18.72 -20.34
C ARG A 620 19.63 -18.55 -19.59
N SER A 621 20.24 -19.65 -19.18
CA SER A 621 21.58 -19.72 -18.57
C SER A 621 22.73 -19.39 -19.53
N ASP A 622 22.45 -19.05 -20.79
CA ASP A 622 23.48 -18.78 -21.81
C ASP A 622 23.75 -17.29 -22.04
N CYS A 623 23.06 -16.39 -21.34
CA CYS A 623 23.52 -15.01 -21.24
C CYS A 623 24.43 -14.90 -20.01
N GLN A 624 25.73 -15.11 -20.20
CA GLN A 624 26.76 -14.69 -19.24
C GLN A 624 26.72 -13.16 -19.10
N SER A 625 25.77 -12.65 -18.34
CA SER A 625 25.90 -11.36 -17.68
C SER A 625 26.33 -11.69 -16.26
N GLY A 626 27.61 -11.45 -15.97
CA GLY A 626 28.25 -11.86 -14.72
C GLY A 626 27.44 -11.50 -13.48
N ASP A 627 27.44 -12.42 -12.52
CA ASP A 627 26.85 -12.25 -11.19
C ASP A 627 27.20 -10.88 -10.60
N GLN A 628 26.20 -10.01 -10.47
CA GLN A 628 26.19 -9.01 -9.42
C GLN A 628 25.03 -9.33 -8.49
N GLY A 629 25.35 -10.14 -7.48
CA GLY A 629 24.57 -10.17 -6.26
C GLY A 629 24.47 -8.76 -5.67
N SER A 630 23.38 -8.54 -4.95
CA SER A 630 23.01 -7.31 -4.23
C SER A 630 24.13 -6.74 -3.33
N HIS A 631 25.14 -6.15 -3.94
CA HIS A 631 26.04 -5.17 -3.35
C HIS A 631 25.72 -3.83 -4.00
N GLY A 632 25.52 -2.80 -3.18
CA GLY A 632 25.16 -1.47 -3.65
C GLY A 632 26.06 -1.04 -4.80
N THR A 633 25.45 -0.81 -5.96
CA THR A 633 26.17 -0.44 -7.18
C THR A 633 26.93 0.87 -6.95
N GLU A 634 28.25 0.80 -7.07
CA GLU A 634 29.15 1.94 -7.07
C GLU A 634 28.85 2.82 -8.30
N LEU A 635 29.06 4.14 -8.21
CA LEU A 635 28.93 5.02 -9.38
C LEU A 635 29.90 4.55 -10.46
N THR A 636 29.39 4.25 -11.66
CA THR A 636 30.21 3.76 -12.76
C THR A 636 30.98 4.91 -13.41
N LEU A 637 32.20 4.62 -13.92
CA LEU A 637 33.04 5.61 -14.60
C LEU A 637 32.30 6.30 -15.76
N ASP A 638 31.41 5.58 -16.43
CA ASP A 638 30.61 6.07 -17.55
C ASP A 638 29.65 7.22 -17.17
N GLU A 639 29.19 7.27 -15.92
CA GLU A 639 28.30 8.33 -15.44
C GLU A 639 29.05 9.64 -15.17
N VAL A 640 30.36 9.56 -14.91
CA VAL A 640 31.23 10.69 -14.52
C VAL A 640 32.20 11.07 -15.65
N ALA A 641 32.38 10.22 -16.67
CA ALA A 641 33.34 10.39 -17.78
C ALA A 641 33.25 11.76 -18.47
N GLY A 642 32.05 12.33 -18.62
CA GLY A 642 31.87 13.64 -19.25
C GLY A 642 32.54 14.80 -18.52
N ILE A 643 32.70 14.72 -17.19
CA ILE A 643 33.38 15.76 -16.40
C ILE A 643 34.87 15.80 -16.74
N PHE A 644 35.49 14.62 -16.94
CA PHE A 644 36.90 14.52 -17.34
C PHE A 644 37.15 15.08 -18.74
N TYR A 645 36.24 14.85 -19.69
CA TYR A 645 36.37 15.44 -21.03
C TYR A 645 36.29 16.96 -21.02
N VAL A 646 35.38 17.55 -20.23
CA VAL A 646 35.28 19.01 -20.08
C VAL A 646 36.56 19.58 -19.47
N LEU A 647 37.13 18.92 -18.47
CA LEU A 647 38.39 19.34 -17.84
C LEU A 647 39.56 19.33 -18.85
N ILE A 648 39.73 18.23 -19.59
CA ILE A 648 40.80 18.09 -20.58
C ILE A 648 40.66 19.16 -21.68
N ALA A 649 39.44 19.37 -22.18
CA ALA A 649 39.16 20.41 -23.17
C ALA A 649 39.48 21.82 -22.63
N GLY A 650 39.12 22.11 -21.38
CA GLY A 650 39.42 23.38 -20.71
C GLY A 650 40.92 23.64 -20.57
N LEU A 651 41.70 22.63 -20.15
CA LEU A 651 43.15 22.72 -20.03
C LEU A 651 43.85 22.93 -21.38
N ALA A 652 43.41 22.21 -22.42
CA ALA A 652 43.94 22.38 -23.77
C ALA A 652 43.66 23.77 -24.33
N LEU A 653 42.46 24.30 -24.09
CA LEU A 653 42.08 25.64 -24.50
C LEU A 653 42.88 26.71 -23.75
N ALA A 654 43.05 26.57 -22.44
CA ALA A 654 43.87 27.48 -21.63
C ALA A 654 45.34 27.50 -22.10
N LEU A 655 45.92 26.32 -22.37
CA LEU A 655 47.27 26.21 -22.92
C LEU A 655 47.36 26.87 -24.31
N GLY A 656 46.36 26.67 -25.17
CA GLY A 656 46.29 27.31 -26.47
C GLY A 656 46.25 28.83 -26.39
N VAL A 657 45.42 29.39 -25.49
CA VAL A 657 45.35 30.84 -25.26
C VAL A 657 46.68 31.38 -24.72
N ALA A 658 47.30 30.71 -23.74
CA ALA A 658 48.59 31.12 -23.20
C ALA A 658 49.70 31.12 -24.27
N LEU A 659 49.72 30.11 -25.15
CA LEU A 659 50.66 30.05 -26.27
C LEU A 659 50.39 31.16 -27.30
N LEU A 660 49.12 31.47 -27.58
CA LEU A 660 48.74 32.56 -28.47
C LEU A 660 49.15 33.92 -27.90
N GLU A 661 48.89 34.18 -26.62
CA GLU A 661 49.33 35.40 -25.94
C GLU A 661 50.86 35.50 -25.92
N PHE A 662 51.57 34.42 -25.60
CA PHE A 662 53.03 34.39 -25.64
C PHE A 662 53.56 34.69 -27.04
N CYS A 663 52.93 34.13 -28.09
CA CYS A 663 53.31 34.40 -29.48
C CYS A 663 52.98 35.83 -29.92
N GLN A 664 51.81 36.37 -29.54
CA GLN A 664 51.40 37.74 -29.86
C GLN A 664 52.24 38.77 -29.12
N HIS A 665 52.52 38.52 -27.84
CA HIS A 665 53.41 39.35 -27.03
C HIS A 665 54.85 39.26 -27.53
N GLY A 666 55.34 38.07 -27.86
CA GLY A 666 56.65 37.86 -28.48
C GLY A 666 56.79 38.56 -29.83
N ARG A 667 55.75 38.54 -30.68
CA ARG A 667 55.70 39.31 -31.94
C ARG A 667 55.67 40.82 -31.69
N SER A 668 54.86 41.28 -30.75
CA SER A 668 54.73 42.71 -30.42
C SER A 668 56.01 43.26 -29.78
N ALA A 669 56.69 42.48 -28.94
CA ALA A 669 57.98 42.82 -28.34
C ALA A 669 59.11 42.80 -29.38
N ALA A 670 59.12 41.83 -30.30
CA ALA A 670 60.07 41.78 -31.41
C ALA A 670 59.90 42.97 -32.38
N LEU A 671 58.65 43.39 -32.65
CA LEU A 671 58.34 44.57 -33.46
C LEU A 671 58.79 45.89 -32.80
N ARG A 672 58.63 46.02 -31.47
CA ARG A 672 59.16 47.21 -30.73
C ARG A 672 60.68 47.26 -30.67
N ALA A 673 61.36 46.12 -30.85
CA ALA A 673 62.81 46.02 -30.81
C ALA A 673 63.48 45.95 -32.21
N ASN A 674 62.72 45.87 -33.30
CA ASN A 674 63.19 45.71 -34.69
C ASN A 674 64.09 44.48 -34.97
N VAL A 675 64.15 43.49 -34.06
CA VAL A 675 65.00 42.30 -34.20
C VAL A 675 64.20 41.13 -34.79
N PRO A 676 64.74 40.34 -35.76
CA PRO A 676 63.99 39.22 -36.35
C PRO A 676 63.61 38.13 -35.33
N LEU A 677 62.39 37.59 -35.44
CA LEU A 677 61.77 36.63 -34.51
C LEU A 677 62.64 35.41 -34.14
N ARG A 678 63.54 34.98 -35.03
CA ARG A 678 64.44 33.83 -34.85
C ARG A 678 65.59 34.08 -33.86
N THR A 679 66.02 35.33 -33.64
CA THR A 679 67.06 35.67 -32.66
C THR A 679 66.47 35.98 -31.28
N ALA A 680 65.23 36.49 -31.20
CA ALA A 680 64.53 36.71 -29.93
C ALA A 680 64.17 35.40 -29.21
N LEU A 681 63.79 34.34 -29.96
CA LEU A 681 63.53 33.01 -29.41
C LEU A 681 64.80 32.21 -29.04
N ARG A 682 65.98 32.65 -29.50
CA ARG A 682 67.29 32.04 -29.18
C ARG A 682 68.04 32.77 -28.06
N ALA A 683 67.58 33.92 -27.61
CA ALA A 683 68.12 34.57 -26.44
C ALA A 683 67.75 33.74 -25.21
N LYS A 684 68.76 33.15 -24.54
CA LYS A 684 68.61 32.50 -23.25
C LYS A 684 67.81 33.42 -22.31
N PRO A 685 66.84 32.90 -21.53
CA PRO A 685 66.30 33.65 -20.42
C PRO A 685 67.44 33.86 -19.42
N HIS A 686 68.04 35.04 -19.40
CA HIS A 686 68.81 35.47 -18.25
C HIS A 686 67.80 35.76 -17.15
N LEU A 687 67.62 34.78 -16.27
CA LEU A 687 67.15 35.01 -14.91
C LEU A 687 68.05 36.08 -14.29
N ASN A 688 67.50 37.23 -13.92
CA ASN A 688 68.11 38.04 -12.87
C ASN A 688 67.91 37.29 -11.54
N SER A 689 68.81 36.34 -11.26
CA SER A 689 69.04 35.87 -9.89
C SER A 689 70.03 36.84 -9.24
N GLY A 690 69.51 37.88 -8.58
CA GLY A 690 70.26 38.57 -7.54
C GLY A 690 70.30 37.69 -6.30
N ALA A 691 71.17 36.68 -6.28
CA ALA A 691 71.58 36.02 -5.06
C ALA A 691 72.66 36.89 -4.40
N GLU A 692 72.27 37.72 -3.44
CA GLU A 692 73.22 38.34 -2.53
C GLU A 692 73.74 37.27 -1.57
N ARG A 693 75.08 37.21 -1.47
CA ARG A 693 75.88 36.23 -0.75
C ARG A 693 75.49 36.11 0.73
N LYS A 694 75.38 34.88 1.22
CA LYS A 694 75.64 34.54 2.63
C LYS A 694 77.14 34.27 2.83
N SER A 695 77.73 34.90 3.85
CA SER A 695 78.95 34.48 4.56
C SER A 695 78.62 34.24 6.05
N PRO A 696 79.42 33.46 6.80
CA PRO A 696 78.97 32.38 7.69
C PRO A 696 78.84 32.80 9.19
N PRO A 697 78.49 31.89 10.14
CA PRO A 697 77.94 32.26 11.45
C PRO A 697 79.01 32.49 12.52
N GLU A 698 78.71 33.37 13.49
CA GLU A 698 79.42 33.45 14.76
C GLU A 698 78.46 33.93 15.88
N GLU A 699 78.83 33.59 17.11
CA GLU A 699 78.02 33.26 18.27
C GLU A 699 77.34 34.44 19.00
N THR A 700 76.31 34.10 19.79
CA THR A 700 75.68 34.93 20.83
C THR A 700 76.66 35.31 21.95
N PRO A 701 76.38 36.35 22.77
CA PRO A 701 75.72 36.04 24.05
C PRO A 701 74.61 37.01 24.48
N THR A 702 73.51 36.40 24.93
CA THR A 702 72.70 36.67 26.15
C THR A 702 72.74 38.05 26.83
N SER A 703 71.55 38.61 27.09
CA SER A 703 71.05 38.95 28.45
C SER A 703 69.62 39.51 28.30
N GLU A 704 68.61 38.70 28.64
CA GLU A 704 67.72 38.86 29.80
C GLU A 704 66.83 40.11 29.81
N GLY A 705 65.52 39.88 29.95
CA GLY A 705 64.52 40.93 30.15
C GLY A 705 63.11 40.37 30.01
N GLU A 706 62.56 39.89 31.12
CA GLU A 706 61.24 39.31 31.27
C GLU A 706 60.06 40.22 30.89
N ARG A 707 58.90 39.57 30.78
CA ARG A 707 57.55 39.98 31.22
C ARG A 707 56.53 40.54 30.20
N LEU A 708 55.44 39.76 30.12
CA LEU A 708 54.01 40.14 30.01
C LEU A 708 53.61 40.81 28.68
N GLY A 709 52.83 40.20 27.78
CA GLY A 709 51.68 39.33 27.95
C GLY A 709 50.45 40.09 27.45
N TRP A 710 49.79 39.66 26.37
CA TRP A 710 48.40 40.00 26.05
C TRP A 710 47.74 38.92 25.19
N ASN A 711 46.72 38.32 25.79
CA ASN A 711 45.70 37.46 25.19
C ASN A 711 44.84 38.21 24.18
N GLY A 712 44.25 37.47 23.24
CA GLY A 712 43.11 37.98 22.47
C GLY A 712 42.70 37.20 21.23
N GLY A 713 42.75 35.86 21.25
CA GLY A 713 42.12 35.02 20.23
C GLY A 713 40.93 34.27 20.82
N ALA A 714 39.72 34.61 20.40
CA ALA A 714 38.57 33.72 20.27
C ALA A 714 37.35 34.52 19.78
N ALA A 715 36.90 34.28 18.55
CA ALA A 715 35.59 33.68 18.34
C ALA A 715 35.40 33.28 16.86
N TYR A 716 34.96 32.04 16.69
CA TYR A 716 34.32 31.43 15.51
C TYR A 716 35.22 30.93 14.38
N ALA A 717 35.88 29.81 14.61
CA ALA A 717 36.03 28.77 13.60
C ALA A 717 36.33 27.42 14.26
N GLU A 718 35.30 26.62 14.51
CA GLU A 718 35.40 25.17 14.48
C GLU A 718 33.99 24.61 14.26
N PHE A 719 33.80 23.89 13.16
CA PHE A 719 33.46 22.47 13.20
C PHE A 719 33.25 21.97 11.76
N TYR A 720 34.35 21.50 11.17
CA TYR A 720 34.34 20.27 10.41
C TYR A 720 35.11 19.25 11.24
N MET A 721 34.56 18.05 11.43
CA MET A 721 35.38 16.85 11.52
C MET A 721 34.74 15.73 10.68
N PRO A 722 35.57 14.89 10.03
CA PRO A 722 35.19 13.89 9.05
C PRO A 722 34.81 12.54 9.69
N ALA A 723 34.19 11.67 8.89
CA ALA A 723 33.98 10.26 9.22
C ALA A 723 35.29 9.46 9.14
N ASN A 724 35.43 8.50 10.06
CA ASN A 724 36.60 7.65 10.30
C ASN A 724 36.55 6.35 9.48
N GLN A 725 37.71 5.68 9.30
CA GLN A 725 37.80 4.27 8.91
C GLN A 725 38.65 3.49 9.93
N ASN A 726 38.05 2.40 10.43
CA ASN A 726 38.59 1.16 11.02
C ASN A 726 39.23 1.13 12.44
N GLY A 727 38.69 0.23 13.27
CA GLY A 727 39.32 -0.33 14.47
C GLY A 727 38.32 -1.00 15.42
N HIS A 728 38.38 -2.33 15.52
CA HIS A 728 37.62 -3.22 16.43
C HIS A 728 37.64 -2.80 17.91
N GLU A 729 36.53 -2.97 18.64
CA GLU A 729 36.37 -3.94 19.75
C GLU A 729 34.99 -3.82 20.44
N GLU A 730 34.58 -4.92 21.07
CA GLU A 730 33.29 -5.22 21.66
C GLU A 730 32.87 -4.28 22.81
N THR A 731 31.56 -4.05 22.98
CA THR A 731 30.84 -4.35 24.24
C THR A 731 29.35 -4.02 24.11
N ALA A 732 28.54 -4.96 24.60
CA ALA A 732 27.08 -4.92 24.64
C ALA A 732 26.52 -3.78 25.51
N LEU A 733 25.36 -3.22 25.15
CA LEU A 733 24.19 -3.16 26.05
C LEU A 733 22.93 -2.60 25.36
N HIS A 734 21.82 -3.25 25.68
CA HIS A 734 20.43 -2.94 25.35
C HIS A 734 19.99 -1.48 25.60
N GLY A 735 19.00 -1.03 24.82
CA GLY A 735 18.08 0.03 25.24
C GLY A 735 17.18 0.53 24.12
N GLY A 736 15.92 0.10 24.10
CA GLY A 736 14.89 0.58 23.16
C GLY A 736 14.22 1.88 23.59
N PHE A 737 13.11 2.17 22.90
CA PHE A 737 12.16 3.29 23.03
C PHE A 737 12.63 4.62 22.43
N ALA A 738 11.80 5.52 21.91
CA ALA A 738 10.45 5.57 21.33
C ALA A 738 10.22 7.08 21.07
N GLN A 739 9.39 7.41 20.08
CA GLN A 739 8.58 8.63 19.95
C GLN A 739 9.04 9.95 20.61
N VAL A 740 9.15 11.01 19.78
CA VAL A 740 8.24 12.18 19.81
C VAL A 740 7.86 12.52 18.38
#